data_AF-A0AA36IQ56-F1
#
_entry.id   AF-A0AA36IQ56-F1
#
_cell.length_a   1.000
_cell.length_b   1.000
_cell.length_c   1.000
_cell.angle_alpha   90.00
_cell.angle_beta   90.00
_cell.angle_gamma   90.00
#
_symmetry.space_group_name_H-M   'P 1'
#
loop_
_entity.id
_entity.type
_entity.pdbx_description
1 polymer ?
#
loop_
_entity_poly.entity_id
_entity_poly.type
_entity_poly.pdbx_seq_one_letter_code
_entity_poly.pdbx_strand_id
1 'polypeptide(L)'
;MALASPRSVRGLVPCVRPARLRPRLTRSGLCLAAGRWLPLLPTEVGPILMLPSITTVTFYEGEPPVQLLRSMTQDLVEANPWLSGQLRRERVSGMVGLSVEPEEAHFVQTRREGLHPKTPLMKMRSMLQDVIVPAGIRCVDKQEPLFLVAVVTLAGSLAPVGFALVVSMSHVLGDGFTFYRLYGALDQRPADVGGKQYVAGEGPARARLNPARNFDFPAAMTQALGVRKASWPASRAARLGSLLDAALRPRHRWRAWRVDGEWLAQRKRDSAAAASKFGVDFVSSNDVLTSWFLTQGRFDYGIMAVNFRDRLCGLNRTNAGNYKGAVGFWPEEFVNPAHIRHALLNPPYFRGQRPDVPGLLRSLRGRVGVATNWASNCKELHLQNCKQLLHLPVLAGDVQVNGAMIIFQPKPGELGLLLGERTLFPREPEGPTDMIRAASEADSSVPSVAVISQGPGEESQEKGETEDDIATVHDPVFAQMMNMALEETLDPGIRKAVSLLVCLERFGVHWQGLDTSSTEDKAEIVSEIDDFISHDWATRGLVKYLTLCALYNGRAAVIAAVVAAVFGGVLQIFLESSRFLPGFYVLVGRVRYDVESAGCLGVLLGMSTYLFMLFFWQRLRHLVMSPRMVFMDRLCISQSNPEKKKKGIMGLAGFLKLSGRLVVLWSPRYFTRLWCVYEIATWMHLKKPLSQIIIAPVAQGSFGSLVLCGVWLVTVLMTLAATIESWELYALILGFAITCIMAGPLHVVRHLVRDLRQMPIQIKNFTFLESQCFCCSENHLSDGRPIPCDRDIISDKLEAWFGPSSSGVIRQDMAKELYVALSKSNTRMTAGESAQDLFNRYVQEVFGHYLLRKVGGSQVKYSLAMAATLPACFYICDRFHLLSTLPVGPGLRLTFFYASVVFAFFPVLVRSSSGIAHLADYLFGIRERKLLDFLVTLVALLALAATTFSWLFVMDYTLFHEEVAYQVLAEIATVSLTVFLYRTELVCCHKRKRLSRLARRSTAKRFPSRQPSDPIEDSRVLAKLSKCSSWQQSTLSERPPQIRLGGKTLPDLSNVLPNTVAD
;
A
#
# COMPACT_ATOMS: atom_id res chain seq x y z
N MET A 1 -50.51 23.05 -11.15
CA MET A 1 -51.30 22.70 -12.36
C MET A 1 -50.45 21.75 -13.19
N ALA A 2 -50.92 20.60 -13.70
CA ALA A 2 -52.27 20.02 -13.69
C ALA A 2 -52.28 18.60 -13.06
N LEU A 3 -53.48 18.03 -12.91
CA LEU A 3 -53.77 16.84 -12.11
C LEU A 3 -53.62 15.51 -12.87
N ALA A 4 -53.15 14.47 -12.19
CA ALA A 4 -53.49 13.08 -12.49
C ALA A 4 -53.52 12.25 -11.19
N SER A 5 -54.67 11.62 -10.90
CA SER A 5 -54.87 10.78 -9.70
C SER A 5 -54.43 9.32 -9.93
N PRO A 6 -54.07 8.56 -8.88
CA PRO A 6 -53.59 7.19 -9.06
C PRO A 6 -54.74 6.22 -9.33
N ARG A 7 -54.73 5.55 -10.50
CA ARG A 7 -55.53 4.34 -10.73
C ARG A 7 -54.69 3.10 -10.46
N SER A 8 -55.31 2.16 -9.75
CA SER A 8 -54.70 0.90 -9.31
C SER A 8 -54.31 0.00 -10.49
N VAL A 9 -53.05 -0.43 -10.51
CA VAL A 9 -52.64 -1.65 -11.25
C VAL A 9 -52.19 -2.69 -10.23
N ARG A 10 -53.04 -3.71 -10.03
CA ARG A 10 -52.61 -4.96 -9.40
C ARG A 10 -51.75 -5.71 -10.42
N GLY A 11 -50.47 -5.93 -10.12
CA GLY A 11 -49.55 -6.61 -11.04
C GLY A 11 -48.28 -7.10 -10.37
N LEU A 12 -48.28 -8.37 -9.96
CA LEU A 12 -47.11 -9.24 -9.81
C LEU A 12 -45.86 -8.65 -9.11
N VAL A 13 -45.95 -8.43 -7.80
CA VAL A 13 -44.78 -8.69 -6.94
C VAL A 13 -44.62 -10.21 -6.84
N PRO A 14 -43.45 -10.79 -7.16
CA PRO A 14 -43.19 -12.20 -6.88
C PRO A 14 -43.08 -12.37 -5.37
N CYS A 15 -44.23 -12.68 -4.75
CA CYS A 15 -44.32 -13.01 -3.34
C CYS A 15 -43.67 -14.39 -3.14
N VAL A 16 -42.34 -14.40 -3.06
CA VAL A 16 -41.56 -15.57 -2.63
C VAL A 16 -42.01 -15.88 -1.22
N ARG A 17 -42.97 -16.81 -1.11
CA ARG A 17 -43.43 -17.35 0.16
C ARG A 17 -42.17 -17.80 0.90
N PRO A 18 -41.88 -17.28 2.12
CA PRO A 18 -40.83 -17.87 2.92
C PRO A 18 -41.19 -19.34 3.09
N ALA A 19 -40.29 -20.24 2.68
CA ALA A 19 -40.52 -21.67 2.76
C ALA A 19 -40.86 -21.99 4.21
N ARG A 20 -42.12 -22.35 4.48
CA ARG A 20 -42.60 -22.71 5.82
C ARG A 20 -42.08 -24.09 6.17
N LEU A 21 -40.77 -24.19 6.40
CA LEU A 21 -40.16 -25.16 7.29
C LEU A 21 -40.64 -24.84 8.72
N ARG A 22 -41.93 -25.11 8.97
CA ARG A 22 -42.41 -25.33 10.33
C ARG A 22 -41.77 -26.64 10.79
N PRO A 23 -40.87 -26.64 11.78
CA PRO A 23 -40.56 -27.88 12.46
C PRO A 23 -41.87 -28.38 13.05
N ARG A 24 -42.20 -29.68 12.85
CA ARG A 24 -43.30 -30.28 13.60
C ARG A 24 -42.93 -30.20 15.08
N LEU A 25 -43.58 -29.29 15.82
CA LEU A 25 -43.53 -29.22 17.28
C LEU A 25 -44.19 -30.47 17.85
N THR A 26 -43.43 -31.56 17.93
CA THR A 26 -43.81 -32.71 18.76
C THR A 26 -43.77 -32.28 20.23
N ARG A 27 -44.78 -32.70 20.99
CA ARG A 27 -45.11 -32.18 22.33
C ARG A 27 -44.13 -32.59 23.45
N SER A 28 -42.90 -32.97 23.10
CA SER A 28 -41.87 -33.61 23.93
C SER A 28 -40.52 -32.85 23.90
N GLY A 29 -40.57 -31.52 23.94
CA GLY A 29 -39.39 -30.65 23.78
C GLY A 29 -38.47 -30.49 25.01
N LEU A 30 -38.20 -31.57 25.76
CA LEU A 30 -37.52 -31.50 27.07
C LEU A 30 -36.28 -32.40 27.29
N CYS A 31 -35.97 -33.29 26.34
CA CYS A 31 -34.65 -33.94 26.21
C CYS A 31 -34.36 -34.17 24.71
N LEU A 32 -33.12 -33.94 24.28
CA LEU A 32 -32.63 -34.33 22.96
C LEU A 32 -31.61 -35.45 23.14
N ALA A 33 -31.87 -36.60 22.49
CA ALA A 33 -30.94 -37.72 22.46
C ALA A 33 -29.70 -37.41 21.59
N ALA A 34 -28.62 -38.15 21.81
CA ALA A 34 -27.38 -38.08 21.03
C ALA A 34 -27.63 -38.29 19.52
N GLY A 35 -26.74 -37.74 18.70
CA GLY A 35 -26.79 -37.86 17.23
C GLY A 35 -27.60 -36.78 16.51
N ARG A 36 -28.02 -35.69 17.18
CA ARG A 36 -28.71 -34.55 16.54
C ARG A 36 -27.80 -33.34 16.36
N TRP A 37 -27.84 -32.77 15.15
CA TRP A 37 -27.26 -31.47 14.84
C TRP A 37 -28.25 -30.34 15.19
N LEU A 38 -27.77 -29.34 15.92
CA LEU A 38 -28.56 -28.19 16.37
C LEU A 38 -28.10 -26.91 15.65
N PRO A 39 -29.01 -26.20 14.95
CA PRO A 39 -28.68 -24.93 14.31
C PRO A 39 -28.48 -23.84 15.36
N LEU A 40 -27.45 -23.03 15.15
CA LEU A 40 -27.10 -21.88 15.98
C LEU A 40 -27.66 -20.58 15.40
N LEU A 41 -27.80 -19.53 16.22
CA LEU A 41 -28.23 -18.22 15.73
C LEU A 41 -27.19 -17.60 14.76
N PRO A 42 -27.59 -16.73 13.82
CA PRO A 42 -26.66 -16.03 12.92
C PRO A 42 -25.54 -15.26 13.66
N THR A 43 -25.84 -14.75 14.87
CA THR A 43 -24.86 -14.10 15.74
C THR A 43 -23.88 -15.08 16.39
N GLU A 44 -24.32 -16.32 16.66
CA GLU A 44 -23.54 -17.41 17.29
C GLU A 44 -22.54 -18.04 16.31
N VAL A 45 -22.91 -18.18 15.04
CA VAL A 45 -22.00 -18.62 13.95
C VAL A 45 -21.13 -17.50 13.38
N GLY A 46 -21.39 -16.25 13.79
CA GLY A 46 -20.71 -15.04 13.33
C GLY A 46 -19.89 -14.36 14.44
N PRO A 47 -20.24 -13.14 14.90
CA PRO A 47 -19.43 -12.41 15.88
C PRO A 47 -19.14 -13.14 17.19
N ILE A 48 -20.08 -13.92 17.72
CA ILE A 48 -19.92 -14.61 19.02
C ILE A 48 -18.94 -15.79 18.92
N LEU A 49 -18.79 -16.38 17.74
CA LEU A 49 -17.82 -17.46 17.46
C LEU A 49 -16.37 -17.02 17.76
N MET A 50 -16.09 -15.72 17.65
CA MET A 50 -14.78 -15.10 17.92
C MET A 50 -14.58 -14.66 19.37
N LEU A 51 -15.62 -14.70 20.22
CA LEU A 51 -15.52 -14.24 21.61
C LEU A 51 -14.80 -15.26 22.51
N PRO A 52 -14.07 -14.79 23.53
CA PRO A 52 -13.53 -15.67 24.57
C PRO A 52 -14.65 -16.37 25.35
N SER A 53 -14.30 -17.50 25.98
CA SER A 53 -15.17 -18.23 26.89
C SER A 53 -15.64 -17.37 28.07
N ILE A 54 -16.82 -17.71 28.59
CA ILE A 54 -17.35 -17.22 29.85
C ILE A 54 -16.76 -18.12 30.94
N THR A 55 -15.84 -17.58 31.73
CA THR A 55 -15.12 -18.33 32.77
C THR A 55 -15.19 -17.59 34.10
N THR A 56 -15.39 -18.33 35.19
CA THR A 56 -15.27 -17.82 36.57
C THR A 56 -14.38 -18.71 37.42
N VAL A 57 -13.68 -18.11 38.39
CA VAL A 57 -12.90 -18.77 39.44
C VAL A 57 -13.52 -18.42 40.78
N THR A 58 -13.81 -19.42 41.61
CA THR A 58 -14.41 -19.24 42.94
C THR A 58 -13.51 -19.90 43.99
N PHE A 59 -12.96 -19.11 44.90
CA PHE A 59 -12.08 -19.59 45.97
C PHE A 59 -12.89 -20.01 47.19
N TYR A 60 -12.51 -21.13 47.81
CA TYR A 60 -13.14 -21.69 49.00
C TYR A 60 -12.12 -21.95 50.11
N GLU A 61 -12.59 -21.76 51.35
CA GLU A 61 -12.03 -22.28 52.59
C GLU A 61 -12.70 -23.63 52.89
N GLY A 62 -11.95 -24.63 53.36
CA GLY A 62 -12.44 -26.02 53.56
C GLY A 62 -11.85 -27.05 52.56
N GLU A 63 -12.08 -28.34 52.82
CA GLU A 63 -11.59 -29.43 51.96
C GLU A 63 -12.39 -29.50 50.63
N PRO A 64 -11.73 -29.75 49.48
CA PRO A 64 -12.41 -29.83 48.19
C PRO A 64 -13.36 -31.04 48.11
N PRO A 65 -14.68 -30.85 47.90
CA PRO A 65 -15.64 -31.95 47.79
C PRO A 65 -15.62 -32.55 46.37
N VAL A 66 -14.45 -33.10 45.96
CA VAL A 66 -14.14 -33.48 44.58
C VAL A 66 -15.15 -34.45 43.99
N GLN A 67 -15.46 -35.55 44.69
CA GLN A 67 -16.36 -36.59 44.14
C GLN A 67 -17.80 -36.10 44.02
N LEU A 68 -18.23 -35.26 44.96
CA LEU A 68 -19.55 -34.62 44.91
C LEU A 68 -19.64 -33.65 43.74
N LEU A 69 -18.65 -32.77 43.54
CA LEU A 69 -18.59 -31.87 42.39
C LEU A 69 -18.46 -32.62 41.05
N ARG A 70 -17.77 -33.76 41.02
CA ARG A 70 -17.70 -34.65 39.85
C ARG A 70 -19.08 -35.22 39.50
N SER A 71 -19.78 -35.79 40.49
CA SER A 71 -21.14 -36.31 40.33
C SER A 71 -22.13 -35.21 39.92
N MET A 72 -22.11 -34.05 40.57
CA MET A 72 -22.96 -32.90 40.19
C MET A 72 -22.68 -32.38 38.78
N THR A 73 -21.42 -32.45 38.32
CA THR A 73 -21.05 -32.08 36.94
C THR A 73 -21.57 -33.10 35.93
N GLN A 74 -21.49 -34.40 36.24
CA GLN A 74 -22.07 -35.46 35.41
C GLN A 74 -23.59 -35.31 35.32
N ASP A 75 -24.28 -35.21 36.46
CA ASP A 75 -25.72 -34.94 36.58
C ASP A 75 -26.18 -33.73 35.74
N LEU A 76 -25.38 -32.65 35.73
CA LEU A 76 -25.65 -31.42 34.97
C LEU A 76 -25.56 -31.66 33.46
N VAL A 77 -24.57 -32.43 33.02
CA VAL A 77 -24.35 -32.80 31.61
C VAL A 77 -25.41 -33.80 31.14
N GLU A 78 -25.77 -34.80 31.94
CA GLU A 78 -26.87 -35.73 31.62
C GLU A 78 -28.22 -35.01 31.43
N ALA A 79 -28.48 -33.96 32.22
CA ALA A 79 -29.66 -33.12 32.06
C ALA A 79 -29.55 -32.08 30.93
N ASN A 80 -28.34 -31.81 30.44
CA ASN A 80 -28.07 -30.89 29.32
C ASN A 80 -27.06 -31.49 28.33
N PRO A 81 -27.40 -32.56 27.58
CA PRO A 81 -26.44 -33.28 26.72
C PRO A 81 -25.75 -32.41 25.66
N TRP A 82 -26.35 -31.25 25.33
CA TRP A 82 -25.79 -30.25 24.45
C TRP A 82 -24.50 -29.59 24.99
N LEU A 83 -24.16 -29.74 26.28
CA LEU A 83 -22.88 -29.32 26.85
C LEU A 83 -21.70 -30.18 26.34
N SER A 84 -21.97 -31.44 25.96
CA SER A 84 -21.04 -32.36 25.30
C SER A 84 -21.00 -32.19 23.78
N GLY A 85 -21.70 -31.20 23.23
CA GLY A 85 -21.75 -31.00 21.80
C GLY A 85 -20.44 -30.45 21.21
N GLN A 86 -20.11 -30.87 20.00
CA GLN A 86 -18.98 -30.39 19.21
C GLN A 86 -19.46 -29.43 18.11
N LEU A 87 -18.68 -28.39 17.79
CA LEU A 87 -19.02 -27.47 16.70
C LEU A 87 -18.63 -28.10 15.35
N ARG A 88 -19.62 -28.42 14.51
CA ARG A 88 -19.42 -29.10 13.21
C ARG A 88 -20.11 -28.35 12.08
N ARG A 89 -19.47 -28.31 10.92
CA ARG A 89 -20.11 -27.87 9.66
C ARG A 89 -21.04 -28.95 9.12
N GLU A 90 -22.27 -28.55 8.78
CA GLU A 90 -23.18 -29.40 8.04
C GLU A 90 -22.64 -29.63 6.61
N ARG A 91 -22.62 -30.90 6.17
CA ARG A 91 -22.02 -31.30 4.88
C ARG A 91 -22.67 -30.67 3.64
N VAL A 92 -23.94 -30.26 3.73
CA VAL A 92 -24.72 -29.73 2.60
C VAL A 92 -24.69 -28.20 2.55
N SER A 93 -24.95 -27.53 3.67
CA SER A 93 -25.01 -26.06 3.72
C SER A 93 -23.68 -25.38 4.07
N GLY A 94 -22.71 -26.11 4.62
CA GLY A 94 -21.47 -25.56 5.19
C GLY A 94 -21.65 -24.76 6.48
N MET A 95 -22.89 -24.64 6.99
CA MET A 95 -23.21 -23.90 8.22
C MET A 95 -22.66 -24.61 9.45
N VAL A 96 -22.12 -23.83 10.39
CA VAL A 96 -21.68 -24.34 11.70
C VAL A 96 -22.90 -24.55 12.60
N GLY A 97 -22.99 -25.72 13.21
CA GLY A 97 -23.96 -26.03 14.26
C GLY A 97 -23.35 -26.91 15.34
N LEU A 98 -24.16 -27.27 16.32
CA LEU A 98 -23.74 -28.07 17.47
C LEU A 98 -24.17 -29.53 17.28
N SER A 99 -23.22 -30.44 17.06
CA SER A 99 -23.44 -31.90 16.96
C SER A 99 -23.32 -32.52 18.35
N VAL A 100 -24.35 -33.21 18.84
CA VAL A 100 -24.28 -33.89 20.15
C VAL A 100 -23.79 -35.33 19.96
N GLU A 101 -22.54 -35.58 20.33
CA GLU A 101 -21.90 -36.90 20.37
C GLU A 101 -21.55 -37.23 21.84
N PRO A 102 -21.58 -38.50 22.28
CA PRO A 102 -21.23 -38.87 23.65
C PRO A 102 -19.72 -38.75 23.88
N GLU A 103 -19.31 -38.00 24.91
CA GLU A 103 -17.91 -37.77 25.29
C GLU A 103 -17.79 -37.67 26.82
N GLU A 104 -16.72 -38.22 27.42
CA GLU A 104 -16.75 -38.70 28.82
C GLU A 104 -16.15 -37.77 29.89
N ALA A 105 -15.57 -36.62 29.54
CA ALA A 105 -14.75 -35.83 30.49
C ALA A 105 -15.06 -34.32 30.54
N HIS A 106 -16.09 -33.93 31.30
CA HIS A 106 -16.40 -32.52 31.63
C HIS A 106 -15.85 -32.03 32.98
N PHE A 107 -15.22 -32.91 33.76
CA PHE A 107 -14.70 -32.61 35.09
C PHE A 107 -13.19 -32.85 35.19
N VAL A 108 -12.44 -31.83 35.60
CA VAL A 108 -10.98 -31.89 35.79
C VAL A 108 -10.61 -31.67 37.26
N GLN A 109 -9.70 -32.48 37.79
CA GLN A 109 -9.06 -32.23 39.07
C GLN A 109 -7.58 -31.94 38.82
N THR A 110 -7.06 -30.86 39.41
CA THR A 110 -5.67 -30.45 39.20
C THR A 110 -5.11 -29.67 40.39
N ARG A 111 -3.81 -29.35 40.36
CA ARG A 111 -3.08 -28.66 41.45
C ARG A 111 -2.32 -27.45 40.92
N ARG A 112 -2.29 -26.35 41.66
CA ARG A 112 -1.50 -25.15 41.31
C ARG A 112 -0.77 -24.59 42.53
N GLU A 113 0.53 -24.38 42.36
CA GLU A 113 1.37 -23.72 43.38
C GLU A 113 1.27 -22.20 43.22
N GLY A 114 1.13 -21.47 44.32
CA GLY A 114 1.10 -19.99 44.31
C GLY A 114 -0.13 -19.36 43.64
N LEU A 115 -1.23 -20.09 43.48
CA LEU A 115 -2.55 -19.54 43.14
C LEU A 115 -3.32 -19.25 44.44
N HIS A 116 -3.84 -18.04 44.60
CA HIS A 116 -4.53 -17.59 45.81
C HIS A 116 -5.50 -16.42 45.48
N PRO A 117 -6.43 -16.03 46.38
CA PRO A 117 -7.43 -14.99 46.11
C PRO A 117 -6.84 -13.60 45.78
N LYS A 118 -5.58 -13.33 46.16
CA LYS A 118 -4.85 -12.09 45.84
C LYS A 118 -3.96 -12.20 44.59
N THR A 119 -3.97 -13.32 43.85
CA THR A 119 -3.17 -13.49 42.63
C THR A 119 -3.65 -12.48 41.56
N PRO A 120 -2.75 -11.70 40.93
CA PRO A 120 -3.14 -10.77 39.87
C PRO A 120 -3.86 -11.48 38.71
N LEU A 121 -4.98 -10.91 38.23
CA LEU A 121 -5.88 -11.55 37.24
C LEU A 121 -5.17 -12.07 35.98
N MET A 122 -4.16 -11.36 35.48
CA MET A 122 -3.38 -11.81 34.32
C MET A 122 -2.53 -13.04 34.62
N LYS A 123 -1.94 -13.13 35.82
CA LYS A 123 -1.20 -14.31 36.28
C LYS A 123 -2.16 -15.48 36.54
N MET A 124 -3.30 -15.20 37.17
CA MET A 124 -4.37 -16.19 37.39
C MET A 124 -4.84 -16.82 36.08
N ARG A 125 -5.09 -16.00 35.04
CA ARG A 125 -5.42 -16.49 33.69
C ARG A 125 -4.33 -17.41 33.13
N SER A 126 -3.06 -17.03 33.19
CA SER A 126 -1.98 -17.87 32.66
C SER A 126 -1.84 -19.21 33.41
N MET A 127 -2.11 -19.21 34.72
CA MET A 127 -2.05 -20.41 35.56
C MET A 127 -3.23 -21.37 35.35
N LEU A 128 -4.32 -20.90 34.73
CA LEU A 128 -5.55 -21.68 34.52
C LEU A 128 -5.83 -21.94 33.04
N GLN A 129 -4.89 -21.65 32.14
CA GLN A 129 -5.12 -21.63 30.69
C GLN A 129 -5.49 -23.01 30.10
N ASP A 130 -5.12 -24.09 30.77
CA ASP A 130 -5.46 -25.49 30.44
C ASP A 130 -6.87 -25.92 30.91
N VAL A 131 -7.43 -25.24 31.92
CA VAL A 131 -8.80 -25.46 32.41
C VAL A 131 -9.79 -24.39 31.92
N ILE A 132 -9.41 -23.67 30.86
CA ILE A 132 -10.23 -22.65 30.18
C ILE A 132 -10.56 -23.14 28.77
N VAL A 133 -11.84 -23.36 28.49
CA VAL A 133 -12.29 -23.82 27.18
C VAL A 133 -11.97 -22.80 26.07
N PRO A 134 -11.59 -23.22 24.85
CA PRO A 134 -11.23 -22.30 23.78
C PRO A 134 -12.41 -21.43 23.29
N ALA A 135 -12.08 -20.34 22.58
CA ALA A 135 -13.06 -19.57 21.81
C ALA A 135 -13.64 -20.42 20.67
N GLY A 136 -14.95 -20.30 20.40
CA GLY A 136 -15.69 -21.21 19.53
C GLY A 136 -15.07 -21.44 18.14
N ILE A 137 -14.51 -20.41 17.50
CA ILE A 137 -13.81 -20.51 16.21
C ILE A 137 -12.67 -21.54 16.20
N ARG A 138 -12.04 -21.80 17.36
CA ARG A 138 -10.96 -22.79 17.49
C ARG A 138 -11.48 -24.23 17.61
N CYS A 139 -12.72 -24.39 18.05
CA CYS A 139 -13.42 -25.66 18.24
C CYS A 139 -14.17 -26.13 16.98
N VAL A 140 -14.36 -25.27 15.98
CA VAL A 140 -15.06 -25.64 14.74
C VAL A 140 -14.30 -26.76 14.01
N ASP A 141 -15.02 -27.85 13.76
CA ASP A 141 -14.59 -29.09 13.13
C ASP A 141 -13.49 -29.85 13.92
N LYS A 142 -13.31 -29.56 15.21
CA LYS A 142 -12.36 -30.22 16.12
C LYS A 142 -13.04 -30.83 17.34
N GLN A 143 -12.37 -31.79 17.96
CA GLN A 143 -12.73 -32.32 19.27
C GLN A 143 -12.07 -31.45 20.35
N GLU A 144 -12.83 -30.46 20.82
CA GLU A 144 -12.41 -29.46 21.82
C GLU A 144 -13.61 -29.22 22.76
N PRO A 145 -13.46 -29.30 24.08
CA PRO A 145 -14.58 -29.20 25.01
C PRO A 145 -15.20 -27.80 24.98
N LEU A 146 -16.54 -27.73 24.93
CA LEU A 146 -17.27 -26.46 24.99
C LEU A 146 -17.71 -26.07 26.41
N PHE A 147 -17.67 -27.01 27.37
CA PHE A 147 -17.99 -26.78 28.77
C PHE A 147 -17.08 -27.62 29.68
N LEU A 148 -16.56 -27.02 30.75
CA LEU A 148 -15.64 -27.65 31.69
C LEU A 148 -15.86 -27.12 33.13
N VAL A 149 -15.84 -28.03 34.09
CA VAL A 149 -15.75 -27.74 35.53
C VAL A 149 -14.40 -28.28 36.03
N ALA A 150 -13.64 -27.47 36.78
CA ALA A 150 -12.36 -27.90 37.32
C ALA A 150 -12.20 -27.54 38.80
N VAL A 151 -11.73 -28.51 39.60
CA VAL A 151 -11.31 -28.30 40.99
C VAL A 151 -9.79 -28.19 41.03
N VAL A 152 -9.32 -27.02 41.45
CA VAL A 152 -7.90 -26.67 41.54
C VAL A 152 -7.49 -26.62 43.01
N THR A 153 -6.71 -27.61 43.44
CA THR A 153 -6.09 -27.61 44.78
C THR A 153 -4.93 -26.63 44.82
N LEU A 154 -4.82 -25.87 45.91
CA LEU A 154 -3.80 -24.84 46.08
C LEU A 154 -2.62 -25.40 46.89
N ALA A 155 -1.38 -25.01 46.54
CA ALA A 155 -0.18 -25.42 47.26
C ALA A 155 0.69 -24.23 47.66
N GLY A 156 1.30 -24.33 48.84
CA GLY A 156 2.02 -23.23 49.51
C GLY A 156 1.12 -22.58 50.58
N SER A 157 1.65 -22.44 51.79
CA SER A 157 0.88 -22.18 53.01
C SER A 157 0.32 -20.76 53.12
N LEU A 158 -1.00 -20.68 53.32
CA LEU A 158 -1.64 -19.81 54.33
C LEU A 158 -3.06 -20.36 54.55
N ALA A 159 -3.30 -20.92 55.73
CA ALA A 159 -4.66 -21.29 56.13
C ALA A 159 -5.54 -20.01 56.09
N PRO A 160 -6.79 -20.08 55.57
CA PRO A 160 -7.59 -21.31 55.40
C PRO A 160 -8.04 -21.58 53.95
N VAL A 161 -7.39 -21.05 52.90
CA VAL A 161 -7.85 -21.27 51.50
C VAL A 161 -7.52 -22.71 51.05
N GLY A 162 -8.53 -23.54 50.81
CA GLY A 162 -8.35 -24.94 50.44
C GLY A 162 -8.28 -25.19 48.93
N PHE A 163 -9.20 -24.61 48.15
CA PHE A 163 -9.28 -24.86 46.71
C PHE A 163 -9.91 -23.71 45.92
N ALA A 164 -9.80 -23.78 44.60
CA ALA A 164 -10.53 -22.95 43.66
C ALA A 164 -11.39 -23.81 42.72
N LEU A 165 -12.67 -23.47 42.59
CA LEU A 165 -13.59 -24.01 41.60
C LEU A 165 -13.58 -23.12 40.36
N VAL A 166 -13.17 -23.68 39.22
CA VAL A 166 -13.20 -23.02 37.91
C VAL A 166 -14.37 -23.59 37.11
N VAL A 167 -15.20 -22.72 36.54
CA VAL A 167 -16.28 -23.12 35.61
C VAL A 167 -16.11 -22.32 34.34
N SER A 168 -16.06 -23.01 33.19
CA SER A 168 -15.74 -22.42 31.90
C SER A 168 -16.68 -22.92 30.80
N MET A 169 -17.29 -21.99 30.07
CA MET A 169 -18.26 -22.28 29.01
C MET A 169 -17.92 -21.48 27.73
N SER A 170 -17.95 -22.12 26.57
CA SER A 170 -17.79 -21.47 25.28
C SER A 170 -18.94 -20.48 25.05
N HIS A 171 -18.64 -19.25 24.62
CA HIS A 171 -19.66 -18.21 24.47
C HIS A 171 -20.70 -18.55 23.36
N VAL A 172 -20.39 -19.49 22.46
CA VAL A 172 -21.35 -20.01 21.47
C VAL A 172 -22.52 -20.74 22.14
N LEU A 173 -22.27 -21.42 23.27
CA LEU A 173 -23.29 -22.17 24.00
C LEU A 173 -24.36 -21.26 24.63
N GLY A 174 -23.96 -20.10 25.14
CA GLY A 174 -24.89 -19.10 25.66
C GLY A 174 -24.23 -17.85 26.23
N ASP A 175 -25.08 -16.95 26.72
CA ASP A 175 -24.70 -15.73 27.42
C ASP A 175 -24.51 -15.94 28.93
N GLY A 176 -24.20 -14.86 29.66
CA GLY A 176 -24.01 -14.89 31.12
C GLY A 176 -25.24 -15.36 31.91
N PHE A 177 -26.46 -15.23 31.37
CA PHE A 177 -27.65 -15.80 32.03
C PHE A 177 -27.63 -17.33 31.92
N THR A 178 -27.33 -17.87 30.72
CA THR A 178 -27.16 -19.33 30.53
C THR A 178 -26.04 -19.85 31.43
N PHE A 179 -24.90 -19.16 31.47
CA PHE A 179 -23.77 -19.53 32.32
C PHE A 179 -24.16 -19.62 33.81
N TYR A 180 -24.75 -18.57 34.39
CA TYR A 180 -25.06 -18.59 35.82
C TYR A 180 -26.22 -19.54 36.19
N ARG A 181 -27.09 -19.90 35.23
CA ARG A 181 -28.08 -20.99 35.43
C ARG A 181 -27.42 -22.37 35.53
N LEU A 182 -26.35 -22.62 34.77
CA LEU A 182 -25.55 -23.84 34.85
C LEU A 182 -24.66 -23.84 36.10
N TYR A 183 -23.97 -22.74 36.39
CA TYR A 183 -23.15 -22.56 37.61
C TYR A 183 -23.98 -22.79 38.88
N GLY A 184 -25.18 -22.22 38.95
CA GLY A 184 -26.09 -22.40 40.09
C GLY A 184 -26.67 -23.81 40.24
N ALA A 185 -26.50 -24.71 39.27
CA ALA A 185 -26.85 -26.12 39.40
C ALA A 185 -25.81 -26.94 40.20
N LEU A 186 -24.67 -26.32 40.54
CA LEU A 186 -23.63 -26.88 41.40
C LEU A 186 -23.79 -26.47 42.88
N ASP A 187 -24.85 -25.74 43.25
CA ASP A 187 -25.19 -25.41 44.64
C ASP A 187 -25.82 -26.63 45.34
N GLN A 188 -25.36 -26.94 46.55
CA GLN A 188 -25.82 -28.11 47.32
C GLN A 188 -27.05 -27.83 48.20
N ARG A 189 -27.46 -26.58 48.38
CA ARG A 189 -28.69 -26.26 49.13
C ARG A 189 -29.93 -26.71 48.35
N PRO A 190 -30.96 -27.26 49.02
CA PRO A 190 -32.31 -27.29 48.46
C PRO A 190 -32.73 -25.83 48.22
N ALA A 191 -33.03 -25.48 46.96
CA ALA A 191 -33.30 -24.10 46.58
C ALA A 191 -34.75 -23.93 46.16
N ASP A 192 -35.50 -23.12 46.91
CA ASP A 192 -36.79 -22.61 46.45
C ASP A 192 -36.57 -21.67 45.24
N VAL A 193 -37.21 -21.98 44.11
CA VAL A 193 -37.13 -21.19 42.89
C VAL A 193 -38.54 -20.87 42.41
N GLY A 194 -39.09 -19.77 42.93
CA GLY A 194 -40.38 -19.23 42.50
C GLY A 194 -41.58 -19.75 43.29
N GLY A 195 -41.40 -20.16 44.55
CA GLY A 195 -42.48 -20.59 45.43
C GLY A 195 -42.79 -22.07 45.31
N LYS A 196 -41.76 -22.91 45.09
CA LYS A 196 -41.88 -24.37 45.10
C LYS A 196 -40.63 -24.98 45.77
N GLN A 197 -40.88 -25.75 46.82
CA GLN A 197 -39.90 -26.65 47.41
C GLN A 197 -39.65 -27.84 46.47
N TYR A 198 -38.40 -28.30 46.43
CA TYR A 198 -37.99 -29.54 45.78
C TYR A 198 -37.54 -30.53 46.87
N VAL A 199 -37.80 -31.82 46.67
CA VAL A 199 -37.61 -32.90 47.67
C VAL A 199 -36.19 -33.49 47.55
N ALA A 200 -35.61 -34.08 48.60
CA ALA A 200 -34.27 -34.67 48.52
C ALA A 200 -34.11 -35.66 47.33
N GLY A 201 -33.13 -35.41 46.46
CA GLY A 201 -32.99 -36.03 45.12
C GLY A 201 -33.34 -35.06 43.99
N GLU A 202 -34.26 -34.14 44.25
CA GLU A 202 -34.48 -32.88 43.55
C GLU A 202 -33.90 -31.71 44.40
N GLY A 203 -32.62 -31.36 44.20
CA GLY A 203 -32.15 -30.03 44.60
C GLY A 203 -32.72 -28.93 43.68
N PRO A 204 -32.01 -27.80 43.47
CA PRO A 204 -32.15 -27.02 42.23
C PRO A 204 -31.87 -27.85 40.96
N ALA A 205 -31.39 -29.08 41.14
CA ALA A 205 -31.51 -30.24 40.25
C ALA A 205 -31.28 -29.95 38.78
N ARG A 206 -30.00 -30.07 38.37
CA ARG A 206 -29.63 -30.43 37.01
C ARG A 206 -30.32 -29.54 35.96
N ALA A 207 -30.20 -28.22 36.15
CA ALA A 207 -31.05 -27.21 35.52
C ALA A 207 -31.26 -27.45 34.01
N ARG A 208 -32.38 -28.08 33.63
CA ARG A 208 -32.69 -28.39 32.22
C ARG A 208 -33.00 -27.10 31.49
N LEU A 209 -32.10 -26.69 30.61
CA LEU A 209 -32.32 -25.57 29.71
C LEU A 209 -32.65 -26.10 28.32
N ASN A 210 -33.63 -25.46 27.68
CA ASN A 210 -33.98 -25.75 26.29
C ASN A 210 -32.90 -25.17 25.36
N PRO A 211 -32.13 -26.00 24.63
CA PRO A 211 -31.07 -25.53 23.74
C PRO A 211 -31.60 -25.03 22.39
N ALA A 212 -32.88 -25.28 22.06
CA ALA A 212 -33.45 -24.87 20.79
C ALA A 212 -33.42 -23.34 20.64
N ARG A 213 -32.82 -22.89 19.53
CA ARG A 213 -32.67 -21.47 19.24
C ARG A 213 -33.98 -20.87 18.72
N ASN A 214 -34.37 -19.72 19.27
CA ASN A 214 -35.49 -18.94 18.76
C ASN A 214 -35.01 -18.02 17.63
N PHE A 215 -35.29 -18.41 16.39
CA PHE A 215 -34.83 -17.70 15.19
C PHE A 215 -35.59 -16.39 14.90
N ASP A 216 -36.68 -16.08 15.61
CA ASP A 216 -37.34 -14.77 15.53
C ASP A 216 -36.57 -13.70 16.33
N PHE A 217 -35.76 -14.12 17.31
CA PHE A 217 -35.06 -13.20 18.21
C PHE A 217 -34.13 -12.20 17.50
N PRO A 218 -33.26 -12.57 16.54
CA PRO A 218 -32.38 -11.61 15.86
C PRO A 218 -33.14 -10.47 15.17
N ALA A 219 -34.30 -10.78 14.55
CA ALA A 219 -35.14 -9.78 13.89
C ALA A 219 -35.81 -8.86 14.91
N ALA A 220 -36.45 -9.43 15.94
CA ALA A 220 -37.11 -8.65 16.99
C ALA A 220 -36.13 -7.79 17.81
N MET A 221 -34.95 -8.31 18.13
CA MET A 221 -33.86 -7.55 18.75
C MET A 221 -33.43 -6.38 17.86
N THR A 222 -33.27 -6.60 16.55
CA THR A 222 -32.90 -5.55 15.59
C THR A 222 -33.97 -4.45 15.51
N GLN A 223 -35.26 -4.82 15.56
CA GLN A 223 -36.38 -3.88 15.61
C GLN A 223 -36.41 -3.09 16.94
N ALA A 224 -36.25 -3.77 18.07
CA ALA A 224 -36.27 -3.22 19.42
C ALA A 224 -35.12 -2.22 19.68
N LEU A 225 -33.90 -2.56 19.26
CA LEU A 225 -32.72 -1.68 19.35
C LEU A 225 -32.75 -0.57 18.28
N GLY A 226 -33.45 -0.80 17.16
CA GLY A 226 -33.43 0.03 15.96
C GLY A 226 -32.32 -0.42 14.98
N VAL A 227 -32.70 -0.60 13.71
CA VAL A 227 -31.87 -1.24 12.67
C VAL A 227 -30.45 -0.68 12.57
N ARG A 228 -30.29 0.65 12.61
CA ARG A 228 -28.96 1.31 12.56
C ARG A 228 -28.11 1.01 13.79
N LYS A 229 -28.68 1.15 15.01
CA LYS A 229 -27.97 0.87 16.27
C LYS A 229 -27.61 -0.61 16.41
N ALA A 230 -28.49 -1.52 15.96
CA ALA A 230 -28.25 -2.96 15.97
C ALA A 230 -27.15 -3.41 14.97
N SER A 231 -27.10 -2.83 13.77
CA SER A 231 -26.14 -3.22 12.73
C SER A 231 -24.78 -2.52 12.83
N TRP A 232 -24.70 -1.34 13.46
CA TRP A 232 -23.46 -0.55 13.56
C TRP A 232 -22.26 -1.31 14.15
N PRO A 233 -22.37 -2.13 15.23
CA PRO A 233 -21.25 -2.91 15.75
C PRO A 233 -20.66 -3.92 14.74
N ALA A 234 -21.47 -4.39 13.78
CA ALA A 234 -21.04 -5.28 12.70
C ALA A 234 -20.61 -4.51 11.42
N SER A 235 -20.77 -3.17 11.39
CA SER A 235 -20.42 -2.34 10.24
C SER A 235 -18.92 -2.41 9.91
N ARG A 236 -18.58 -2.10 8.66
CA ARG A 236 -17.17 -2.05 8.21
C ARG A 236 -16.40 -0.94 8.93
N ALA A 237 -17.04 0.20 9.20
CA ALA A 237 -16.44 1.33 9.89
C ALA A 237 -16.09 1.01 11.35
N ALA A 238 -17.01 0.41 12.11
CA ALA A 238 -16.76 -0.01 13.50
C ALA A 238 -15.70 -1.11 13.58
N ARG A 239 -15.74 -2.09 12.67
CA ARG A 239 -14.71 -3.15 12.57
C ARG A 239 -13.33 -2.59 12.21
N LEU A 240 -13.23 -1.67 11.26
CA LEU A 240 -11.94 -1.05 10.91
C LEU A 240 -11.41 -0.21 12.07
N GLY A 241 -12.24 0.59 12.74
CA GLY A 241 -11.82 1.36 13.91
C GLY A 241 -11.30 0.48 15.03
N SER A 242 -12.01 -0.61 15.32
CA SER A 242 -11.59 -1.62 16.29
C SER A 242 -10.27 -2.32 15.91
N LEU A 243 -10.08 -2.67 14.63
CA LEU A 243 -8.83 -3.26 14.13
C LEU A 243 -7.65 -2.28 14.16
N LEU A 244 -7.87 -1.02 13.78
CA LEU A 244 -6.85 0.03 13.87
C LEU A 244 -6.46 0.30 15.32
N ASP A 245 -7.43 0.38 16.24
CA ASP A 245 -7.18 0.49 17.67
C ASP A 245 -6.38 -0.72 18.21
N ALA A 246 -6.76 -1.95 17.84
CA ALA A 246 -6.06 -3.17 18.26
C ALA A 246 -4.64 -3.30 17.69
N ALA A 247 -4.35 -2.71 16.52
CA ALA A 247 -3.03 -2.70 15.90
C ALA A 247 -2.13 -1.56 16.42
N LEU A 248 -2.71 -0.41 16.78
CA LEU A 248 -1.97 0.81 17.15
C LEU A 248 -1.87 1.03 18.67
N ARG A 249 -2.64 0.34 19.51
CA ARG A 249 -2.70 0.58 20.96
C ARG A 249 -2.39 -0.68 21.80
N PRO A 250 -1.80 -0.53 23.00
CA PRO A 250 -1.48 -1.66 23.88
C PRO A 250 -2.74 -2.42 24.34
N ARG A 251 -2.58 -3.69 24.74
CA ARG A 251 -3.64 -4.53 25.30
C ARG A 251 -4.23 -3.95 26.60
N HIS A 252 -5.47 -4.28 26.92
CA HIS A 252 -6.12 -3.80 28.14
C HIS A 252 -5.43 -4.34 29.41
N ARG A 253 -5.30 -3.47 30.41
CA ARG A 253 -4.91 -3.85 31.78
C ARG A 253 -6.17 -4.11 32.59
N TRP A 254 -6.53 -5.38 32.74
CA TRP A 254 -7.72 -5.76 33.51
C TRP A 254 -7.45 -5.74 35.02
N ARG A 255 -8.28 -5.01 35.77
CA ARG A 255 -8.25 -4.93 37.24
C ARG A 255 -9.65 -5.16 37.81
N ALA A 256 -9.75 -5.92 38.90
CA ALA A 256 -10.98 -6.05 39.68
C ALA A 256 -10.96 -5.04 40.84
N TRP A 257 -12.10 -4.39 41.06
CA TRP A 257 -12.33 -3.38 42.08
C TRP A 257 -13.58 -3.75 42.88
N ARG A 258 -13.59 -3.43 44.18
CA ARG A 258 -14.81 -3.45 44.99
C ARG A 258 -15.59 -2.16 44.77
N VAL A 259 -16.92 -2.24 44.66
CA VAL A 259 -17.78 -1.06 44.68
C VAL A 259 -18.06 -0.66 46.13
N ASP A 260 -17.83 0.60 46.44
CA ASP A 260 -18.25 1.21 47.71
C ASP A 260 -19.79 1.26 47.77
N GLY A 261 -20.36 0.64 48.81
CA GLY A 261 -21.80 0.54 49.02
C GLY A 261 -22.45 1.86 49.44
N GLU A 262 -21.76 2.70 50.22
CA GLU A 262 -22.27 4.00 50.66
C GLU A 262 -22.26 4.99 49.50
N TRP A 263 -21.15 5.03 48.74
CA TRP A 263 -21.06 5.81 47.51
C TRP A 263 -22.16 5.43 46.51
N LEU A 264 -22.39 4.14 46.31
CA LEU A 264 -23.43 3.65 45.39
C LEU A 264 -24.84 3.98 45.90
N ALA A 265 -25.09 3.88 47.20
CA ALA A 265 -26.35 4.27 47.81
C ALA A 265 -26.60 5.78 47.67
N GLN A 266 -25.58 6.62 47.88
CA GLN A 266 -25.68 8.06 47.68
C GLN A 266 -25.96 8.40 46.21
N ARG A 267 -25.21 7.84 45.26
CA ARG A 267 -25.43 8.08 43.83
C ARG A 267 -26.83 7.68 43.36
N LYS A 268 -27.44 6.63 43.95
CA LYS A 268 -28.84 6.28 43.70
C LYS A 268 -29.82 7.34 44.23
N ARG A 269 -29.59 7.87 45.44
CA ARG A 269 -30.39 8.98 46.00
C ARG A 269 -30.28 10.25 45.15
N ASP A 270 -29.05 10.65 44.82
CA ASP A 270 -28.76 11.80 43.93
C ASP A 270 -29.52 11.66 42.60
N SER A 271 -29.51 10.45 42.03
CA SER A 271 -30.17 10.15 40.76
C SER A 271 -31.68 10.01 40.86
N ALA A 272 -32.25 9.68 42.02
CA ALA A 272 -33.70 9.54 42.20
C ALA A 272 -34.44 10.89 42.06
N ALA A 273 -33.81 11.99 42.50
CA ALA A 273 -34.31 13.35 42.28
C ALA A 273 -34.28 13.78 40.79
N ALA A 274 -33.41 13.16 39.98
CA ALA A 274 -33.39 13.33 38.54
C ALA A 274 -34.34 12.35 37.82
N ALA A 275 -34.52 11.15 38.36
CA ALA A 275 -35.33 10.06 37.78
C ALA A 275 -36.79 10.48 37.53
N SER A 276 -37.38 11.20 38.47
CA SER A 276 -38.73 11.79 38.33
C SER A 276 -38.86 12.74 37.13
N LYS A 277 -37.83 13.55 36.85
CA LYS A 277 -37.79 14.45 35.67
C LYS A 277 -37.75 13.71 34.33
N PHE A 278 -37.38 12.43 34.33
CA PHE A 278 -37.32 11.56 33.15
C PHE A 278 -38.39 10.47 33.15
N GLY A 279 -39.40 10.57 34.03
CA GLY A 279 -40.53 9.62 34.07
C GLY A 279 -40.13 8.19 34.44
N VAL A 280 -39.11 8.00 35.29
CA VAL A 280 -38.69 6.67 35.75
C VAL A 280 -38.67 6.57 37.27
N ASP A 281 -39.28 5.52 37.82
CA ASP A 281 -39.55 5.40 39.27
C ASP A 281 -38.31 5.14 40.13
N PHE A 282 -37.28 4.51 39.55
CA PHE A 282 -36.05 4.17 40.27
C PHE A 282 -34.86 4.02 39.32
N VAL A 283 -33.64 4.24 39.82
CA VAL A 283 -32.40 3.82 39.15
C VAL A 283 -31.75 2.64 39.88
N SER A 284 -31.22 1.69 39.12
CA SER A 284 -30.54 0.51 39.66
C SER A 284 -29.03 0.72 39.79
N SER A 285 -28.35 -0.18 40.52
CA SER A 285 -26.89 -0.22 40.56
C SER A 285 -26.27 -0.31 39.16
N ASN A 286 -26.91 -1.04 38.25
CA ASN A 286 -26.46 -1.22 36.87
C ASN A 286 -26.39 0.11 36.11
N ASP A 287 -27.42 0.95 36.25
CA ASP A 287 -27.55 2.18 35.50
C ASP A 287 -26.56 3.23 36.02
N VAL A 288 -26.41 3.32 37.35
CA VAL A 288 -25.43 4.19 38.02
C VAL A 288 -24.00 3.83 37.64
N LEU A 289 -23.63 2.55 37.72
CA LEU A 289 -22.27 2.09 37.40
C LEU A 289 -21.96 2.20 35.91
N THR A 290 -22.94 1.95 35.03
CA THR A 290 -22.77 2.10 33.57
C THR A 290 -22.60 3.57 33.20
N SER A 291 -23.43 4.47 33.75
CA SER A 291 -23.31 5.92 33.57
C SER A 291 -21.94 6.44 34.04
N TRP A 292 -21.53 6.05 35.25
CA TRP A 292 -20.22 6.40 35.82
C TRP A 292 -19.08 5.94 34.91
N PHE A 293 -19.05 4.67 34.50
CA PHE A 293 -17.99 4.13 33.67
C PHE A 293 -17.88 4.83 32.31
N LEU A 294 -19.03 5.03 31.64
CA LEU A 294 -19.06 5.65 30.32
C LEU A 294 -18.66 7.14 30.36
N THR A 295 -19.10 7.85 31.41
CA THR A 295 -18.78 9.27 31.62
C THR A 295 -17.32 9.47 32.02
N GLN A 296 -16.81 8.72 33.00
CA GLN A 296 -15.43 8.87 33.48
C GLN A 296 -14.40 8.46 32.43
N GLY A 297 -14.68 7.39 31.65
CA GLY A 297 -13.82 7.00 30.52
C GLY A 297 -13.84 8.00 29.36
N ARG A 298 -14.75 8.99 29.40
CA ARG A 298 -14.96 10.02 28.36
C ARG A 298 -15.15 9.39 26.97
N PHE A 299 -15.94 8.32 26.89
CA PHE A 299 -16.18 7.61 25.64
C PHE A 299 -17.01 8.46 24.66
N ASP A 300 -16.76 8.31 23.36
CA ASP A 300 -17.55 8.95 22.29
C ASP A 300 -18.86 8.21 22.00
N TYR A 301 -18.96 6.94 22.40
CA TYR A 301 -20.14 6.10 22.26
C TYR A 301 -20.13 4.97 23.31
N GLY A 302 -21.27 4.74 23.96
CA GLY A 302 -21.44 3.72 24.99
C GLY A 302 -22.34 2.58 24.53
N ILE A 303 -22.02 1.35 24.92
CA ILE A 303 -22.84 0.16 24.70
C ILE A 303 -23.08 -0.55 26.03
N MET A 304 -24.33 -0.96 26.29
CA MET A 304 -24.67 -1.81 27.42
C MET A 304 -25.29 -3.14 26.93
N ALA A 305 -24.80 -4.26 27.44
CA ALA A 305 -25.38 -5.57 27.17
C ALA A 305 -26.63 -5.81 28.05
N VAL A 306 -27.74 -6.22 27.42
CA VAL A 306 -29.06 -6.41 28.07
C VAL A 306 -29.62 -7.78 27.74
N ASN A 307 -30.13 -8.49 28.74
CA ASN A 307 -30.84 -9.77 28.58
C ASN A 307 -32.28 -9.53 28.13
N PHE A 308 -32.73 -10.24 27.10
CA PHE A 308 -34.06 -10.12 26.49
C PHE A 308 -35.02 -11.29 26.81
N ARG A 309 -34.59 -12.26 27.62
CA ARG A 309 -35.51 -13.20 28.27
C ARG A 309 -36.50 -12.42 29.14
N ASP A 310 -37.72 -12.90 29.17
CA ASP A 310 -38.89 -12.27 29.80
C ASP A 310 -39.26 -10.90 29.16
N ARG A 311 -38.77 -10.59 27.93
CA ARG A 311 -39.01 -9.28 27.25
C ARG A 311 -39.40 -9.36 25.78
N LEU A 312 -38.85 -10.29 24.99
CA LEU A 312 -39.10 -10.41 23.54
C LEU A 312 -39.38 -11.87 23.13
N CYS A 313 -40.14 -12.06 22.05
CA CYS A 313 -40.33 -13.35 21.34
C CYS A 313 -40.78 -14.55 22.20
N GLY A 314 -41.46 -14.32 23.33
CA GLY A 314 -41.82 -15.39 24.28
C GLY A 314 -40.62 -16.08 24.94
N LEU A 315 -39.42 -15.49 24.86
CA LEU A 315 -38.22 -15.98 25.53
C LEU A 315 -38.42 -15.93 27.04
N ASN A 316 -38.01 -17.00 27.71
CA ASN A 316 -38.15 -17.15 29.16
C ASN A 316 -36.87 -17.75 29.78
N ARG A 317 -36.90 -17.92 31.11
CA ARG A 317 -35.77 -18.37 31.93
C ARG A 317 -35.28 -19.81 31.67
N THR A 318 -35.96 -20.59 30.84
CA THR A 318 -35.52 -21.94 30.44
C THR A 318 -34.70 -21.95 29.15
N ASN A 319 -34.68 -20.86 28.36
CA ASN A 319 -33.99 -20.85 27.07
C ASN A 319 -32.46 -20.69 27.21
N ALA A 320 -31.70 -21.72 26.82
CA ALA A 320 -30.24 -21.65 26.63
C ALA A 320 -29.88 -21.01 25.28
N GLY A 321 -28.79 -20.25 25.28
CA GLY A 321 -28.27 -19.55 24.11
C GLY A 321 -27.99 -18.08 24.36
N ASN A 322 -27.63 -17.37 23.30
CA ASN A 322 -27.32 -15.94 23.35
C ASN A 322 -28.56 -15.08 23.09
N TYR A 323 -29.29 -14.74 24.15
CA TYR A 323 -30.47 -13.86 24.10
C TYR A 323 -30.19 -12.51 24.78
N LYS A 324 -29.01 -11.96 24.47
CA LYS A 324 -28.58 -10.61 24.84
C LYS A 324 -28.51 -9.71 23.61
N GLY A 325 -28.76 -8.43 23.79
CA GLY A 325 -28.55 -7.39 22.78
C GLY A 325 -27.77 -6.20 23.33
N ALA A 326 -27.37 -5.29 22.43
CA ALA A 326 -26.45 -4.19 22.71
C ALA A 326 -27.18 -2.84 22.60
N VAL A 327 -27.53 -2.24 23.73
CA VAL A 327 -28.19 -0.92 23.77
C VAL A 327 -27.13 0.16 23.63
N GLY A 328 -27.24 0.98 22.59
CA GLY A 328 -26.28 2.03 22.25
C GLY A 328 -26.71 3.43 22.72
N PHE A 329 -25.75 4.16 23.29
CA PHE A 329 -25.91 5.46 23.94
C PHE A 329 -24.85 6.46 23.44
N TRP A 330 -25.27 7.66 23.08
CA TRP A 330 -24.39 8.82 22.93
C TRP A 330 -23.97 9.40 24.30
N PRO A 331 -22.91 10.22 24.39
CA PRO A 331 -22.48 10.84 25.65
C PRO A 331 -23.62 11.48 26.43
N GLU A 332 -24.41 12.33 25.77
CA GLU A 332 -25.62 12.96 26.31
C GLU A 332 -26.64 11.97 26.92
N GLU A 333 -26.69 10.74 26.39
CA GLU A 333 -27.63 9.68 26.79
C GLU A 333 -27.12 8.82 27.97
N PHE A 334 -25.84 8.94 28.35
CA PHE A 334 -25.26 8.17 29.47
C PHE A 334 -24.71 9.01 30.64
N VAL A 335 -24.67 10.34 30.55
CA VAL A 335 -24.29 11.21 31.70
C VAL A 335 -25.22 11.01 32.90
N ASN A 336 -26.51 10.74 32.67
CA ASN A 336 -27.49 10.54 33.74
C ASN A 336 -27.97 9.06 33.80
N PRO A 337 -27.87 8.37 34.96
CA PRO A 337 -28.40 7.01 35.14
C PRO A 337 -29.88 6.85 34.79
N ALA A 338 -30.69 7.90 34.93
CA ALA A 338 -32.10 7.89 34.59
C ALA A 338 -32.35 7.74 33.07
N HIS A 339 -31.51 8.31 32.21
CA HIS A 339 -31.59 8.11 30.76
C HIS A 339 -31.34 6.64 30.37
N ILE A 340 -30.34 6.00 30.99
CA ILE A 340 -30.04 4.58 30.79
C ILE A 340 -31.23 3.72 31.21
N ARG A 341 -31.81 4.01 32.39
CA ARG A 341 -33.02 3.35 32.91
C ARG A 341 -34.22 3.50 31.97
N HIS A 342 -34.51 4.72 31.51
CA HIS A 342 -35.60 5.03 30.59
C HIS A 342 -35.46 4.24 29.27
N ALA A 343 -34.25 4.16 28.70
CA ALA A 343 -33.96 3.35 27.52
C ALA A 343 -34.19 1.82 27.71
N LEU A 344 -34.38 1.33 28.94
CA LEU A 344 -34.68 -0.08 29.26
C LEU A 344 -36.14 -0.37 29.61
N LEU A 345 -36.98 0.66 29.82
CA LEU A 345 -38.35 0.53 30.33
C LEU A 345 -39.44 0.84 29.29
N ASN A 346 -39.09 1.06 28.02
CA ASN A 346 -40.01 1.54 26.98
C ASN A 346 -40.38 0.48 25.92
N PRO A 347 -40.95 -0.68 26.28
CA PRO A 347 -41.31 -1.72 25.30
C PRO A 347 -42.26 -1.14 24.23
N PRO A 348 -42.11 -1.53 22.95
CA PRO A 348 -41.23 -2.59 22.44
C PRO A 348 -39.77 -2.15 22.16
N TYR A 349 -39.38 -0.91 22.48
CA TYR A 349 -38.08 -0.33 22.14
C TYR A 349 -37.11 -0.34 23.31
N PHE A 350 -35.85 -0.69 23.04
CA PHE A 350 -34.79 -0.78 24.05
C PHE A 350 -33.55 -0.03 23.54
N ARG A 351 -33.65 1.30 23.47
CA ARG A 351 -32.66 2.19 22.81
C ARG A 351 -32.65 3.59 23.40
N GLY A 352 -31.50 4.26 23.31
CA GLY A 352 -31.41 5.71 23.54
C GLY A 352 -32.30 6.49 22.55
N GLN A 353 -32.70 7.71 22.95
CA GLN A 353 -33.59 8.62 22.20
C GLN A 353 -33.08 8.92 20.78
N ARG A 354 -31.77 9.10 20.61
CA ARG A 354 -31.15 9.37 19.31
C ARG A 354 -31.20 8.15 18.39
N PRO A 355 -31.70 8.26 17.14
CA PRO A 355 -31.80 7.13 16.21
C PRO A 355 -30.51 6.87 15.41
N ASP A 356 -29.54 7.77 15.47
CA ASP A 356 -28.29 7.73 14.72
C ASP A 356 -27.16 6.98 15.46
N VAL A 357 -26.06 6.75 14.74
CA VAL A 357 -24.89 5.98 15.16
C VAL A 357 -23.60 6.71 14.76
N PRO A 358 -22.43 6.38 15.33
CA PRO A 358 -21.17 7.00 14.94
C PRO A 358 -20.91 6.91 13.42
N GLY A 359 -20.76 8.06 12.77
CA GLY A 359 -20.31 8.15 11.38
C GLY A 359 -18.86 7.67 11.20
N LEU A 360 -18.33 7.68 9.96
CA LEU A 360 -17.01 7.08 9.67
C LEU A 360 -15.90 7.59 10.60
N LEU A 361 -15.65 8.89 10.66
CA LEU A 361 -14.53 9.46 11.43
C LEU A 361 -14.61 9.10 12.92
N ARG A 362 -15.80 9.14 13.53
CA ARG A 362 -16.01 8.76 14.93
C ARG A 362 -15.97 7.24 15.13
N SER A 363 -16.34 6.43 14.14
CA SER A 363 -16.13 4.98 14.17
C SER A 363 -14.65 4.60 14.07
N LEU A 364 -13.82 5.37 13.35
CA LEU A 364 -12.40 5.08 13.15
C LEU A 364 -11.48 5.65 14.25
N ARG A 365 -11.85 6.77 14.88
CA ARG A 365 -11.01 7.46 15.89
C ARG A 365 -11.63 7.58 17.27
N GLY A 366 -12.96 7.46 17.39
CA GLY A 366 -13.68 7.62 18.64
C GLY A 366 -13.46 6.45 19.61
N ARG A 367 -13.73 6.70 20.89
CA ARG A 367 -13.62 5.69 21.95
C ARG A 367 -14.99 5.07 22.26
N VAL A 368 -15.07 3.76 22.16
CA VAL A 368 -16.26 2.95 22.44
C VAL A 368 -16.08 2.24 23.78
N GLY A 369 -17.02 2.47 24.70
CA GLY A 369 -17.06 1.81 26.01
C GLY A 369 -18.16 0.76 26.07
N VAL A 370 -17.87 -0.43 26.63
CA VAL A 370 -18.86 -1.51 26.78
C VAL A 370 -19.08 -1.88 28.25
N ALA A 371 -20.33 -1.77 28.72
CA ALA A 371 -20.75 -2.26 30.03
C ALA A 371 -21.54 -3.57 29.90
N THR A 372 -21.29 -4.51 30.81
CA THR A 372 -22.08 -5.75 30.95
C THR A 372 -22.24 -6.11 32.43
N ASN A 373 -23.32 -6.80 32.76
CA ASN A 373 -23.68 -7.11 34.14
C ASN A 373 -23.91 -8.62 34.32
N TRP A 374 -23.06 -9.19 35.17
CA TRP A 374 -23.05 -10.59 35.60
C TRP A 374 -23.63 -10.73 37.01
N ALA A 375 -23.49 -9.69 37.85
CA ALA A 375 -23.99 -9.65 39.23
C ALA A 375 -25.49 -10.00 39.34
N SER A 376 -26.34 -9.49 38.44
CA SER A 376 -27.79 -9.76 38.47
C SER A 376 -28.20 -11.22 38.31
N ASN A 377 -27.29 -12.10 37.85
CA ASN A 377 -27.54 -13.53 37.70
C ASN A 377 -26.68 -14.38 38.65
N CYS A 378 -25.70 -13.77 39.33
CA CYS A 378 -24.80 -14.46 40.24
C CYS A 378 -25.56 -14.90 41.50
N LYS A 379 -25.15 -16.05 42.03
CA LYS A 379 -25.53 -16.53 43.36
C LYS A 379 -24.27 -17.08 44.02
N GLU A 380 -24.19 -16.95 45.34
CA GLU A 380 -23.24 -17.73 46.13
C GLU A 380 -23.54 -19.22 45.95
N LEU A 381 -22.52 -20.00 45.66
CA LEU A 381 -22.64 -21.44 45.47
C LEU A 381 -22.23 -22.11 46.79
N HIS A 382 -23.20 -22.69 47.49
CA HIS A 382 -22.94 -23.33 48.77
C HIS A 382 -22.44 -24.77 48.58
N LEU A 383 -21.35 -25.08 49.28
CA LEU A 383 -20.73 -26.41 49.32
C LEU A 383 -20.58 -26.79 50.80
N GLN A 384 -21.01 -27.98 51.18
CA GLN A 384 -20.97 -28.48 52.55
C GLN A 384 -19.53 -28.42 53.09
N ASN A 385 -19.38 -27.97 54.34
CA ASN A 385 -18.11 -27.77 55.02
C ASN A 385 -17.12 -26.82 54.30
N CYS A 386 -17.59 -26.04 53.32
CA CYS A 386 -16.79 -25.09 52.57
C CYS A 386 -17.38 -23.68 52.63
N LYS A 387 -16.52 -22.66 52.74
CA LYS A 387 -16.91 -21.26 52.81
C LYS A 387 -16.42 -20.50 51.59
N GLN A 388 -17.32 -19.87 50.85
CA GLN A 388 -16.95 -19.07 49.67
C GLN A 388 -16.18 -17.82 50.11
N LEU A 389 -14.95 -17.65 49.62
CA LEU A 389 -14.09 -16.51 49.96
C LEU A 389 -14.18 -15.39 48.92
N LEU A 390 -14.18 -15.76 47.63
CA LEU A 390 -14.12 -14.80 46.53
C LEU A 390 -14.54 -15.46 45.20
N HIS A 391 -15.50 -14.86 44.50
CA HIS A 391 -15.89 -15.21 43.13
C HIS A 391 -15.36 -14.15 42.14
N LEU A 392 -14.70 -14.57 41.05
CA LEU A 392 -14.12 -13.67 40.04
C LEU A 392 -14.40 -14.16 38.60
N PRO A 393 -14.84 -13.28 37.70
CA PRO A 393 -14.73 -13.51 36.26
C PRO A 393 -13.25 -13.56 35.84
N VAL A 394 -12.89 -14.53 34.98
CA VAL A 394 -11.55 -14.60 34.36
C VAL A 394 -11.70 -14.56 32.85
N LEU A 395 -11.03 -13.61 32.20
CA LEU A 395 -11.20 -13.37 30.77
C LEU A 395 -10.16 -14.11 29.94
N ALA A 396 -10.62 -15.09 29.17
CA ALA A 396 -9.80 -15.91 28.28
C ALA A 396 -9.25 -15.18 27.03
N GLY A 397 -9.57 -13.90 26.86
CA GLY A 397 -9.19 -13.06 25.72
C GLY A 397 -9.02 -11.60 26.09
N ASP A 398 -8.57 -10.77 25.14
CA ASP A 398 -8.73 -9.32 25.23
C ASP A 398 -9.97 -8.90 24.41
N VAL A 399 -10.57 -7.75 24.72
CA VAL A 399 -11.80 -7.27 24.06
C VAL A 399 -11.50 -6.24 22.97
N GLN A 400 -12.31 -6.25 21.91
CA GLN A 400 -12.13 -5.44 20.70
C GLN A 400 -12.83 -4.07 20.77
N VAL A 401 -12.70 -3.38 21.91
CA VAL A 401 -13.26 -2.03 22.17
C VAL A 401 -12.25 -1.18 22.94
N ASN A 402 -12.48 0.12 23.13
CA ASN A 402 -11.48 0.99 23.77
C ASN A 402 -11.48 0.88 25.30
N GLY A 403 -12.59 0.39 25.88
CA GLY A 403 -12.68 0.01 27.28
C GLY A 403 -13.91 -0.84 27.56
N ALA A 404 -13.84 -1.68 28.59
CA ALA A 404 -14.95 -2.53 29.02
C ALA A 404 -15.06 -2.62 30.55
N MET A 405 -16.31 -2.74 31.02
CA MET A 405 -16.67 -2.97 32.42
C MET A 405 -17.57 -4.20 32.53
N ILE A 406 -17.23 -5.11 33.44
CA ILE A 406 -18.09 -6.22 33.88
C ILE A 406 -18.46 -5.97 35.34
N ILE A 407 -19.74 -5.73 35.61
CA ILE A 407 -20.29 -5.67 36.98
C ILE A 407 -20.52 -7.10 37.45
N PHE A 408 -19.88 -7.52 38.53
CA PHE A 408 -19.98 -8.88 39.08
C PHE A 408 -20.19 -8.85 40.61
N GLN A 409 -20.42 -10.03 41.19
CA GLN A 409 -20.62 -10.20 42.63
C GLN A 409 -19.45 -10.98 43.23
N PRO A 410 -18.48 -10.34 43.92
CA PRO A 410 -17.35 -11.04 44.53
C PRO A 410 -17.74 -11.89 45.75
N LYS A 411 -18.77 -11.45 46.48
CA LYS A 411 -19.30 -12.04 47.72
C LYS A 411 -20.81 -11.77 47.81
N PRO A 412 -21.58 -12.53 48.62
CA PRO A 412 -22.97 -12.21 48.93
C PRO A 412 -23.13 -10.73 49.34
N GLY A 413 -24.14 -10.05 48.79
CA GLY A 413 -24.43 -8.64 49.06
C GLY A 413 -23.45 -7.60 48.46
N GLU A 414 -22.21 -7.97 48.13
CA GLU A 414 -21.20 -7.05 47.60
C GLU A 414 -21.22 -6.94 46.06
N LEU A 415 -20.86 -5.77 45.52
CA LEU A 415 -20.65 -5.57 44.08
C LEU A 415 -19.17 -5.31 43.78
N GLY A 416 -18.71 -5.79 42.63
CA GLY A 416 -17.39 -5.55 42.09
C GLY A 416 -17.43 -5.15 40.62
N LEU A 417 -16.39 -4.43 40.18
CA LEU A 417 -16.17 -4.04 38.79
C LEU A 417 -14.89 -4.69 38.28
N LEU A 418 -14.97 -5.47 37.22
CA LEU A 418 -13.81 -5.88 36.44
C LEU A 418 -13.69 -4.91 35.26
N LEU A 419 -12.71 -4.01 35.36
CA LEU A 419 -12.43 -2.95 34.39
C LEU A 419 -11.24 -3.34 33.52
N GLY A 420 -11.45 -3.34 32.20
CA GLY A 420 -10.42 -3.45 31.18
C GLY A 420 -10.41 -2.16 30.39
N GLU A 421 -9.62 -1.18 30.83
CA GLU A 421 -9.65 0.17 30.29
C GLU A 421 -8.21 0.74 30.31
N ARG A 422 -7.87 1.60 29.35
CA ARG A 422 -6.48 2.00 29.03
C ARG A 422 -6.06 3.38 29.57
N THR A 423 -6.98 4.15 30.14
CA THR A 423 -6.86 5.61 30.35
C THR A 423 -7.37 6.14 31.69
N LEU A 424 -8.28 5.45 32.37
CA LEU A 424 -8.91 5.87 33.64
C LEU A 424 -7.96 5.84 34.84
N PHE A 425 -6.92 5.01 34.77
CA PHE A 425 -5.96 4.84 35.86
C PHE A 425 -4.56 5.22 35.37
N PRO A 426 -3.99 6.36 35.80
CA PRO A 426 -2.56 6.62 35.60
C PRO A 426 -1.73 5.52 36.27
N ARG A 427 -0.45 5.40 35.88
CA ARG A 427 0.47 4.48 36.54
C ARG A 427 0.60 4.87 38.01
N GLU A 428 0.21 3.98 38.92
CA GLU A 428 0.70 4.08 40.31
C GLU A 428 2.21 3.85 40.32
N PRO A 429 2.96 4.63 41.14
CA PRO A 429 4.32 4.27 41.52
C PRO A 429 4.30 3.01 42.39
N GLU A 430 5.42 2.31 42.49
CA GLU A 430 5.54 1.07 43.24
C GLU A 430 5.55 1.34 44.76
N GLY A 431 4.36 1.45 45.37
CA GLY A 431 4.21 1.63 46.82
C GLY A 431 2.75 1.60 47.30
N PRO A 432 2.47 1.25 48.57
CA PRO A 432 1.12 1.22 49.11
C PRO A 432 0.74 2.57 49.74
N THR A 433 -0.08 3.38 49.06
CA THR A 433 -0.75 4.52 49.70
C THR A 433 -2.02 4.93 48.94
N ASP A 434 -3.06 5.28 49.68
CA ASP A 434 -4.37 5.70 49.17
C ASP A 434 -4.29 6.99 48.33
N MET A 435 -5.15 7.10 47.29
CA MET A 435 -5.45 8.41 46.69
C MET A 435 -6.90 8.56 46.24
N ILE A 436 -7.64 9.37 46.99
CA ILE A 436 -8.66 10.28 46.46
C ILE A 436 -8.01 11.67 46.42
N ARG A 437 -7.77 12.23 45.21
CA ARG A 437 -7.74 13.68 44.85
C ARG A 437 -6.95 13.89 43.55
N ALA A 438 -7.67 14.02 42.43
CA ALA A 438 -7.15 14.57 41.17
C ALA A 438 -8.34 15.00 40.27
N ALA A 439 -9.16 15.92 40.77
CA ALA A 439 -10.33 16.46 40.04
C ALA A 439 -10.62 17.91 40.47
N SER A 440 -9.61 18.76 40.41
CA SER A 440 -9.72 20.23 40.42
C SER A 440 -8.71 20.80 39.42
N GLU A 441 -8.95 22.03 38.98
CA GLU A 441 -8.12 22.82 38.06
C GLU A 441 -8.17 22.40 36.57
N ALA A 442 -9.15 23.02 35.90
CA ALA A 442 -8.97 23.48 34.55
C ALA A 442 -8.70 25.01 34.58
N ASP A 443 -7.89 25.45 33.61
CA ASP A 443 -8.12 26.62 32.74
C ASP A 443 -7.13 27.81 32.78
N SER A 444 -7.08 28.50 31.63
CA SER A 444 -6.50 29.82 31.31
C SER A 444 -4.97 29.96 31.10
N SER A 445 -4.58 30.19 29.84
CA SER A 445 -3.97 31.47 29.41
C SER A 445 -3.64 31.49 27.90
N VAL A 446 -4.00 32.59 27.24
CA VAL A 446 -3.68 32.97 25.84
C VAL A 446 -3.36 34.49 25.87
N PRO A 447 -2.42 35.02 25.06
CA PRO A 447 -1.61 36.18 25.46
C PRO A 447 -2.18 37.55 25.04
N SER A 448 -1.66 38.60 25.67
CA SER A 448 -1.95 40.01 25.38
C SER A 448 -0.88 40.69 24.50
N VAL A 449 -1.26 41.83 23.91
CA VAL A 449 -0.53 42.62 22.90
C VAL A 449 -0.29 44.04 23.43
N ALA A 450 0.88 44.66 23.13
CA ALA A 450 1.08 46.11 22.91
C ALA A 450 2.59 46.45 22.67
N VAL A 451 3.05 47.58 22.10
CA VAL A 451 2.72 48.40 20.89
C VAL A 451 3.52 49.74 20.93
N ILE A 452 3.89 50.33 19.76
CA ILE A 452 4.68 51.60 19.51
C ILE A 452 6.15 51.62 20.07
N SER A 453 7.17 52.34 19.58
CA SER A 453 7.38 53.48 18.63
C SER A 453 8.85 53.47 18.08
N GLN A 454 9.39 54.30 17.16
CA GLN A 454 8.94 55.47 16.34
C GLN A 454 9.88 55.65 15.09
N GLY A 455 9.79 56.77 14.34
CA GLY A 455 10.76 57.23 13.30
C GLY A 455 11.67 58.39 13.78
N PRO A 456 12.30 59.26 12.95
CA PRO A 456 12.17 59.52 11.49
C PRO A 456 13.50 59.29 10.68
N GLY A 457 13.58 59.44 9.34
CA GLY A 457 13.86 60.68 8.56
C GLY A 457 15.39 60.84 8.28
N GLU A 458 15.95 61.29 7.15
CA GLU A 458 15.47 61.83 5.84
C GLU A 458 16.61 61.71 4.78
N GLU A 459 16.31 62.08 3.52
CA GLU A 459 17.14 62.63 2.40
C GLU A 459 18.69 62.84 2.51
N SER A 460 19.50 63.02 1.46
CA SER A 460 19.47 62.80 -0.02
C SER A 460 20.88 63.13 -0.59
N GLN A 461 21.16 62.81 -1.86
CA GLN A 461 21.95 63.59 -2.87
C GLN A 461 22.77 62.74 -3.86
N GLU A 462 22.61 63.08 -5.14
CA GLU A 462 23.50 62.70 -6.25
C GLU A 462 24.70 63.66 -6.36
N LYS A 463 25.77 63.21 -7.02
CA LYS A 463 26.56 63.98 -8.01
C LYS A 463 27.50 63.06 -8.78
N GLY A 464 27.77 63.38 -10.04
CA GLY A 464 28.60 62.59 -10.96
C GLY A 464 29.76 63.39 -11.56
N GLU A 465 30.12 63.03 -12.81
CA GLU A 465 31.21 63.58 -13.64
C GLU A 465 32.63 63.11 -13.21
N THR A 466 33.66 62.97 -14.07
CA THR A 466 33.87 63.38 -15.49
C THR A 466 34.57 62.29 -16.33
N GLU A 467 34.62 62.51 -17.66
CA GLU A 467 35.65 62.00 -18.60
C GLU A 467 37.05 62.58 -18.21
N ASP A 468 38.22 62.21 -18.76
CA ASP A 468 38.60 61.90 -20.15
C ASP A 468 39.99 61.22 -20.19
N ASP A 469 40.37 60.60 -21.32
CA ASP A 469 41.71 60.72 -21.98
C ASP A 469 42.00 59.63 -23.03
N ILE A 470 42.63 60.06 -24.14
CA ILE A 470 42.94 59.26 -25.33
C ILE A 470 44.45 59.02 -25.43
N ALA A 471 44.89 57.77 -25.64
CA ALA A 471 46.22 57.48 -26.16
C ALA A 471 46.23 56.24 -27.08
N THR A 472 46.64 56.44 -28.34
CA THR A 472 46.88 55.38 -29.33
C THR A 472 48.22 54.68 -29.05
N VAL A 473 48.28 53.34 -29.14
CA VAL A 473 49.52 52.58 -29.47
C VAL A 473 49.18 51.14 -29.88
N HIS A 474 49.80 50.70 -30.99
CA HIS A 474 50.01 49.33 -31.51
C HIS A 474 49.07 48.17 -31.13
N ASP A 475 48.43 47.61 -32.15
CA ASP A 475 47.64 46.36 -32.15
C ASP A 475 48.38 45.16 -31.48
N PRO A 476 47.95 44.73 -30.29
CA PRO A 476 48.39 43.48 -29.65
C PRO A 476 47.42 42.32 -29.94
N VAL A 477 46.27 42.60 -30.54
CA VAL A 477 45.13 41.68 -30.69
C VAL A 477 45.51 40.53 -31.60
N PHE A 478 46.27 40.80 -32.68
CA PHE A 478 46.71 39.74 -33.60
C PHE A 478 47.63 38.70 -32.92
N ALA A 479 48.48 39.12 -31.98
CA ALA A 479 49.31 38.21 -31.18
C ALA A 479 48.51 37.53 -30.05
N GLN A 480 47.57 38.25 -29.43
CA GLN A 480 46.72 37.76 -28.34
C GLN A 480 45.62 36.80 -28.83
N MET A 481 45.28 36.83 -30.13
CA MET A 481 44.36 35.88 -30.78
C MET A 481 44.95 34.47 -30.89
N MET A 482 46.28 34.30 -30.93
CA MET A 482 46.92 32.98 -30.97
C MET A 482 46.98 32.25 -29.61
N ASN A 483 46.85 32.97 -28.49
CA ASN A 483 46.93 32.38 -27.14
C ASN A 483 45.57 31.88 -26.60
N MET A 484 44.87 31.05 -27.39
CA MET A 484 43.58 30.47 -27.00
C MET A 484 43.70 29.05 -26.43
N ALA A 485 44.16 28.96 -25.19
CA ALA A 485 44.18 27.70 -24.45
C ALA A 485 42.85 27.46 -23.71
N LEU A 486 42.17 26.34 -24.01
CA LEU A 486 41.15 25.78 -23.11
C LEU A 486 41.81 25.36 -21.78
N GLU A 487 41.26 25.81 -20.65
CA GLU A 487 41.83 25.69 -19.30
C GLU A 487 41.10 24.60 -18.47
N GLU A 488 41.88 23.78 -17.76
CA GLU A 488 41.34 22.81 -16.80
C GLU A 488 41.09 23.39 -15.41
N THR A 489 41.65 24.56 -15.12
CA THR A 489 41.59 25.23 -13.81
C THR A 489 40.70 26.46 -13.93
N LEU A 490 39.44 26.35 -13.50
CA LEU A 490 38.55 27.51 -13.43
C LEU A 490 38.99 28.48 -12.33
N ASP A 491 39.13 29.75 -12.69
CA ASP A 491 39.09 30.88 -11.74
C ASP A 491 37.83 30.76 -10.85
N PRO A 492 37.96 30.84 -9.51
CA PRO A 492 36.81 30.82 -8.58
C PRO A 492 35.65 31.73 -8.98
N GLY A 493 35.91 32.91 -9.54
CA GLY A 493 34.88 33.89 -9.92
C GLY A 493 33.96 33.44 -11.06
N ILE A 494 34.34 32.41 -11.82
CA ILE A 494 33.55 31.88 -12.95
C ILE A 494 33.01 30.45 -12.71
N ARG A 495 33.20 29.86 -11.52
CA ARG A 495 32.69 28.51 -11.17
C ARG A 495 31.19 28.49 -10.90
N LYS A 496 30.39 28.91 -11.89
CA LYS A 496 28.94 29.04 -11.76
C LYS A 496 28.19 27.74 -12.08
N ALA A 497 27.14 27.47 -11.30
CA ALA A 497 26.13 26.46 -11.59
C ALA A 497 24.73 26.99 -11.25
N VAL A 498 23.70 26.35 -11.79
CA VAL A 498 22.29 26.66 -11.44
C VAL A 498 21.65 25.49 -10.72
N SER A 499 20.65 25.75 -9.87
CA SER A 499 19.83 24.66 -9.34
C SER A 499 19.02 23.99 -10.47
N LEU A 500 18.82 22.68 -10.38
CA LEU A 500 17.96 21.92 -11.29
C LEU A 500 16.53 22.50 -11.36
N LEU A 501 16.09 23.18 -10.30
CA LEU A 501 14.82 23.91 -10.27
C LEU A 501 14.78 25.04 -11.31
N VAL A 502 15.84 25.86 -11.39
CA VAL A 502 15.97 26.92 -12.41
C VAL A 502 16.08 26.30 -13.81
N CYS A 503 16.88 25.26 -13.98
CA CYS A 503 17.03 24.53 -15.24
C CYS A 503 15.70 23.96 -15.81
N LEU A 504 14.71 23.73 -14.95
CA LEU A 504 13.37 23.22 -15.28
C LEU A 504 12.26 24.26 -15.07
N GLU A 505 12.58 25.54 -14.87
CA GLU A 505 11.60 26.60 -14.64
C GLU A 505 10.72 26.84 -15.89
N ARG A 506 9.47 27.26 -15.67
CA ARG A 506 8.49 27.64 -16.72
C ARG A 506 8.40 26.61 -17.87
N PHE A 507 8.30 25.33 -17.51
CA PHE A 507 8.28 24.20 -18.47
C PHE A 507 9.49 24.15 -19.41
N GLY A 508 10.66 24.55 -18.92
CA GLY A 508 11.92 24.51 -19.65
C GLY A 508 12.11 25.68 -20.61
N VAL A 509 11.67 26.89 -20.24
CA VAL A 509 11.81 28.11 -21.09
C VAL A 509 13.25 28.34 -21.56
N HIS A 510 14.23 28.08 -20.70
CA HIS A 510 15.66 28.24 -20.99
C HIS A 510 16.17 27.32 -22.11
N TRP A 511 15.42 26.27 -22.47
CA TRP A 511 15.72 25.36 -23.58
C TRP A 511 15.11 25.79 -24.92
N GLN A 512 14.29 26.85 -24.94
CA GLN A 512 13.56 27.31 -26.13
C GLN A 512 14.27 28.45 -26.87
N GLY A 513 15.28 29.06 -26.26
CA GLY A 513 16.09 30.13 -26.86
C GLY A 513 15.50 31.55 -26.79
N LEU A 514 14.25 31.68 -26.33
CA LEU A 514 13.39 32.87 -26.47
C LEU A 514 13.65 34.02 -25.48
N ASP A 515 14.51 33.84 -24.46
CA ASP A 515 14.68 34.82 -23.38
C ASP A 515 16.16 34.96 -23.00
N THR A 516 16.65 36.20 -22.86
CA THR A 516 18.07 36.56 -22.67
C THR A 516 18.32 37.64 -21.60
N SER A 517 17.28 38.33 -21.11
CA SER A 517 17.46 39.61 -20.41
C SER A 517 17.58 39.54 -18.88
N SER A 518 17.57 38.36 -18.26
CA SER A 518 17.58 38.24 -16.78
C SER A 518 18.17 36.93 -16.20
N THR A 519 19.00 36.19 -16.95
CA THR A 519 19.45 34.84 -16.53
C THR A 519 20.74 34.77 -15.71
N GLU A 520 21.57 35.81 -15.70
CA GLU A 520 22.93 35.72 -15.11
C GLU A 520 22.95 35.73 -13.57
N ASP A 521 21.92 36.31 -12.95
CA ASP A 521 21.74 36.38 -11.49
C ASP A 521 21.28 35.05 -10.88
N LYS A 522 20.76 34.13 -11.69
CA LYS A 522 20.27 32.81 -11.23
C LYS A 522 21.38 31.77 -11.04
N ALA A 523 22.63 32.11 -11.37
CA ALA A 523 23.77 31.21 -11.38
C ALA A 523 24.77 31.55 -10.28
N GLU A 524 24.91 30.62 -9.34
CA GLU A 524 25.65 30.74 -8.08
C GLU A 524 27.07 30.17 -8.21
N ILE A 525 28.04 30.72 -7.48
CA ILE A 525 29.40 30.17 -7.42
C ILE A 525 29.39 28.91 -6.55
N VAL A 526 29.88 27.78 -7.08
CA VAL A 526 29.87 26.48 -6.40
C VAL A 526 31.27 25.85 -6.34
N SER A 527 31.49 25.03 -5.32
CA SER A 527 32.71 24.22 -5.19
C SER A 527 32.68 22.94 -6.03
N GLU A 528 31.50 22.37 -6.24
CA GLU A 528 31.26 21.13 -6.98
C GLU A 528 29.96 21.22 -7.78
N ILE A 529 29.84 20.41 -8.84
CA ILE A 529 28.66 20.37 -9.71
C ILE A 529 28.12 18.93 -9.73
N ASP A 530 26.82 18.72 -9.49
CA ASP A 530 26.21 17.38 -9.48
C ASP A 530 26.21 16.74 -10.88
N ASP A 531 25.80 17.52 -11.89
CA ASP A 531 25.56 17.07 -13.26
C ASP A 531 25.95 18.13 -14.28
N PHE A 532 26.77 17.75 -15.26
CA PHE A 532 26.97 18.51 -16.49
C PHE A 532 25.93 18.09 -17.53
N ILE A 533 25.11 19.02 -18.06
CA ILE A 533 24.05 18.69 -19.04
C ILE A 533 24.52 19.00 -20.47
N SER A 534 25.11 17.99 -21.10
CA SER A 534 25.58 18.03 -22.49
C SER A 534 24.45 17.75 -23.49
N HIS A 535 24.34 18.57 -24.55
CA HIS A 535 23.22 18.53 -25.48
C HIS A 535 23.50 19.30 -26.79
N ASP A 536 22.73 19.05 -27.85
CA ASP A 536 22.74 19.90 -29.06
C ASP A 536 21.64 20.98 -29.02
N TRP A 537 21.95 22.23 -29.37
CA TRP A 537 20.97 23.32 -29.33
C TRP A 537 19.84 23.19 -30.37
N ALA A 538 20.12 22.59 -31.54
CA ALA A 538 19.18 22.50 -32.65
C ALA A 538 17.98 21.55 -32.40
N THR A 539 18.07 20.66 -31.40
CA THR A 539 16.98 19.81 -30.93
C THR A 539 15.98 20.59 -30.08
N ARG A 540 14.67 20.39 -30.33
CA ARG A 540 13.56 21.10 -29.68
C ARG A 540 13.62 21.05 -28.14
N GLY A 541 13.59 22.22 -27.51
CA GLY A 541 13.72 22.38 -26.05
C GLY A 541 12.71 21.60 -25.21
N LEU A 542 11.43 21.56 -25.62
CA LEU A 542 10.39 20.81 -24.89
C LEU A 542 10.73 19.32 -24.74
N VAL A 543 11.37 18.71 -25.73
CA VAL A 543 11.73 17.29 -25.73
C VAL A 543 12.87 17.01 -24.74
N LYS A 544 13.82 17.95 -24.63
CA LYS A 544 14.87 17.95 -23.60
C LYS A 544 14.26 18.09 -22.19
N TYR A 545 13.37 19.07 -22.00
CA TYR A 545 12.65 19.30 -20.74
C TYR A 545 11.89 18.06 -20.26
N LEU A 546 11.09 17.42 -21.12
CA LEU A 546 10.35 16.19 -20.79
C LEU A 546 11.30 15.04 -20.42
N THR A 547 12.44 14.93 -21.11
CA THR A 547 13.47 13.92 -20.81
C THR A 547 14.13 14.15 -19.46
N LEU A 548 14.44 15.40 -19.11
CA LEU A 548 14.98 15.77 -17.79
C LEU A 548 13.95 15.52 -16.68
N CYS A 549 12.67 15.86 -16.88
CA CYS A 549 11.60 15.52 -15.94
C CYS A 549 11.50 14.00 -15.73
N ALA A 550 11.49 13.21 -16.79
CA ALA A 550 11.48 11.75 -16.70
C ALA A 550 12.72 11.19 -15.98
N LEU A 551 13.89 11.78 -16.20
CA LEU A 551 15.16 11.36 -15.59
C LEU A 551 15.24 11.67 -14.08
N TYR A 552 14.89 12.89 -13.68
CA TYR A 552 15.06 13.38 -12.31
C TYR A 552 13.83 13.16 -11.43
N ASN A 553 12.63 13.36 -11.96
CA ASN A 553 11.38 13.32 -11.21
C ASN A 553 10.63 11.98 -11.33
N GLY A 554 10.82 11.26 -12.45
CA GLY A 554 10.02 10.08 -12.80
C GLY A 554 9.95 9.01 -11.70
N ARG A 555 11.04 8.73 -10.98
CA ARG A 555 11.04 7.75 -9.87
C ARG A 555 10.15 8.18 -8.70
N ALA A 556 10.20 9.45 -8.31
CA ALA A 556 9.36 9.97 -7.23
C ALA A 556 7.89 9.98 -7.65
N ALA A 557 7.62 10.36 -8.91
CA ALA A 557 6.29 10.34 -9.49
C ALA A 557 5.65 8.94 -9.48
N VAL A 558 6.36 7.90 -9.90
CA VAL A 558 5.85 6.51 -9.84
C VAL A 558 5.53 6.08 -8.40
N ILE A 559 6.44 6.32 -7.45
CA ILE A 559 6.26 5.88 -6.06
C ILE A 559 5.07 6.60 -5.41
N ALA A 560 5.01 7.93 -5.52
CA ALA A 560 3.93 8.72 -4.93
C ALA A 560 2.57 8.39 -5.55
N ALA A 561 2.50 8.20 -6.87
CA ALA A 561 1.28 7.83 -7.58
C ALA A 561 0.74 6.45 -7.17
N VAL A 562 1.60 5.44 -7.02
CA VAL A 562 1.19 4.12 -6.53
C VAL A 562 0.66 4.20 -5.10
N VAL A 563 1.30 4.97 -4.22
CA VAL A 563 0.81 5.18 -2.85
C VAL A 563 -0.56 5.88 -2.84
N ALA A 564 -0.72 6.94 -3.64
CA ALA A 564 -1.98 7.67 -3.75
C ALA A 564 -3.12 6.82 -4.34
N ALA A 565 -2.83 6.02 -5.36
CA ALA A 565 -3.81 5.12 -5.99
C ALA A 565 -4.25 4.00 -5.04
N VAL A 566 -3.31 3.37 -4.34
CA VAL A 566 -3.62 2.34 -3.32
C VAL A 566 -4.44 2.95 -2.18
N PHE A 567 -4.08 4.16 -1.72
CA PHE A 567 -4.87 4.87 -0.71
C PHE A 567 -6.31 5.14 -1.20
N GLY A 568 -6.49 5.63 -2.43
CA GLY A 568 -7.81 5.82 -3.04
C GLY A 568 -8.61 4.52 -3.16
N GLY A 569 -7.99 3.44 -3.65
CA GLY A 569 -8.60 2.11 -3.74
C GLY A 569 -9.06 1.57 -2.38
N VAL A 570 -8.21 1.67 -1.36
CA VAL A 570 -8.52 1.25 0.01
C VAL A 570 -9.62 2.11 0.63
N LEU A 571 -9.62 3.42 0.40
CA LEU A 571 -10.65 4.34 0.91
C LEU A 571 -12.05 3.96 0.40
N GLN A 572 -12.16 3.56 -0.87
CA GLN A 572 -13.42 3.15 -1.50
C GLN A 572 -13.98 1.81 -1.01
N ILE A 573 -13.18 0.98 -0.30
CA ILE A 573 -13.68 -0.21 0.42
C ILE A 573 -14.57 0.23 1.61
N PHE A 574 -14.24 1.35 2.25
CA PHE A 574 -14.84 1.83 3.49
C PHE A 574 -15.82 3.00 3.31
N LEU A 575 -15.69 3.76 2.22
CA LEU A 575 -16.58 4.87 1.85
C LEU A 575 -17.35 4.55 0.57
N GLU A 576 -18.53 3.97 0.70
CA GLU A 576 -19.47 3.81 -0.42
C GLU A 576 -19.84 5.15 -1.07
N SER A 577 -19.97 6.21 -0.27
CA SER A 577 -20.20 7.59 -0.76
C SER A 577 -19.03 8.20 -1.56
N SER A 578 -17.90 7.49 -1.70
CA SER A 578 -16.76 7.91 -2.55
C SER A 578 -16.73 7.20 -3.91
N ARG A 579 -17.73 6.34 -4.19
CA ARG A 579 -17.93 5.68 -5.47
C ARG A 579 -18.92 6.51 -6.29
N PHE A 580 -18.39 7.46 -7.05
CA PHE A 580 -19.18 8.49 -7.76
C PHE A 580 -19.81 8.02 -9.07
N LEU A 581 -19.56 6.77 -9.49
CA LEU A 581 -19.94 6.26 -10.79
C LEU A 581 -21.06 5.22 -10.69
N PRO A 582 -21.89 5.07 -11.74
CA PRO A 582 -22.98 4.10 -11.75
C PRO A 582 -22.52 2.66 -11.48
N GLY A 583 -23.48 1.84 -11.08
CA GLY A 583 -23.28 0.42 -10.95
C GLY A 583 -22.97 -0.27 -12.29
N PHE A 584 -22.37 -1.44 -12.20
CA PHE A 584 -21.99 -2.30 -13.32
C PHE A 584 -22.10 -3.77 -12.88
N TYR A 585 -21.99 -4.71 -13.82
CA TYR A 585 -21.96 -6.14 -13.49
C TYR A 585 -20.62 -6.77 -13.89
N VAL A 586 -20.27 -7.87 -13.20
CA VAL A 586 -19.11 -8.70 -13.53
C VAL A 586 -19.58 -10.14 -13.75
N LEU A 587 -19.15 -10.77 -14.84
CA LEU A 587 -19.37 -12.20 -15.08
C LEU A 587 -18.11 -12.96 -14.65
N VAL A 588 -18.25 -13.94 -13.75
CA VAL A 588 -17.15 -14.84 -13.36
C VAL A 588 -17.69 -16.26 -13.26
N GLY A 589 -17.18 -17.17 -14.10
CA GLY A 589 -17.65 -18.56 -14.17
C GLY A 589 -19.15 -18.65 -14.45
N ARG A 590 -19.62 -17.98 -15.51
CA ARG A 590 -21.02 -17.79 -15.92
C ARG A 590 -21.98 -17.15 -14.90
N VAL A 591 -21.55 -16.86 -13.67
CA VAL A 591 -22.38 -16.15 -12.67
C VAL A 591 -22.22 -14.64 -12.83
N ARG A 592 -23.36 -13.93 -12.92
CA ARG A 592 -23.45 -12.46 -12.91
C ARG A 592 -23.43 -11.95 -11.47
N TYR A 593 -22.55 -11.00 -11.20
CA TYR A 593 -22.46 -10.27 -9.94
C TYR A 593 -22.69 -8.78 -10.21
N ASP A 594 -23.83 -8.25 -9.78
CA ASP A 594 -24.12 -6.83 -9.86
C ASP A 594 -23.41 -6.03 -8.75
N VAL A 595 -22.93 -4.84 -9.11
CA VAL A 595 -22.12 -3.97 -8.26
C VAL A 595 -22.78 -2.60 -8.26
N GLU A 596 -23.31 -2.16 -7.12
CA GLU A 596 -24.18 -0.97 -7.01
C GLU A 596 -23.53 0.35 -7.44
N SER A 597 -22.20 0.47 -7.33
CA SER A 597 -21.45 1.69 -7.66
C SER A 597 -19.97 1.38 -7.96
N ALA A 598 -19.39 2.12 -8.91
CA ALA A 598 -17.98 1.98 -9.30
C ALA A 598 -17.06 3.03 -8.65
N GLY A 599 -15.85 2.61 -8.28
CA GLY A 599 -14.78 3.51 -7.85
C GLY A 599 -14.04 4.20 -9.01
N CYS A 600 -13.41 5.34 -8.70
CA CYS A 600 -12.52 6.10 -9.58
C CYS A 600 -11.38 6.87 -8.86
N LEU A 601 -11.33 6.86 -7.52
CA LEU A 601 -10.32 7.61 -6.78
C LEU A 601 -8.90 7.08 -6.96
N GLY A 602 -8.72 5.79 -7.24
CA GLY A 602 -7.44 5.16 -7.53
C GLY A 602 -6.80 5.79 -8.77
N VAL A 603 -7.52 5.80 -9.88
CA VAL A 603 -7.11 6.43 -11.16
C VAL A 603 -6.92 7.93 -10.99
N LEU A 604 -7.89 8.64 -10.39
CA LEU A 604 -7.83 10.10 -10.25
C LEU A 604 -6.66 10.54 -9.36
N LEU A 605 -6.54 9.99 -8.14
CA LEU A 605 -5.45 10.34 -7.21
C LEU A 605 -4.10 9.86 -7.73
N GLY A 606 -4.04 8.65 -8.30
CA GLY A 606 -2.81 8.09 -8.89
C GLY A 606 -2.26 8.96 -10.01
N MET A 607 -3.07 9.29 -11.02
CA MET A 607 -2.62 10.08 -12.16
C MET A 607 -2.39 11.54 -11.86
N SER A 608 -3.25 12.17 -11.04
CA SER A 608 -3.02 13.56 -10.61
C SER A 608 -1.72 13.67 -9.82
N THR A 609 -1.46 12.73 -8.90
CA THR A 609 -0.19 12.68 -8.15
C THR A 609 1.00 12.39 -9.07
N TYR A 610 0.84 11.50 -10.05
CA TYR A 610 1.91 11.19 -11.01
C TYR A 610 2.32 12.43 -11.80
N LEU A 611 1.37 13.11 -12.44
CA LEU A 611 1.64 14.28 -13.28
C LEU A 611 2.19 15.44 -12.44
N PHE A 612 1.60 15.69 -11.27
CA PHE A 612 2.07 16.71 -10.34
C PHE A 612 3.52 16.45 -9.90
N MET A 613 3.85 15.23 -9.50
CA MET A 613 5.22 14.89 -9.14
C MET A 613 6.17 14.90 -10.35
N LEU A 614 5.74 14.48 -11.54
CA LEU A 614 6.60 14.49 -12.73
C LEU A 614 7.05 15.91 -13.10
N PHE A 615 6.17 16.91 -12.96
CA PHE A 615 6.46 18.30 -13.33
C PHE A 615 6.94 19.19 -12.18
N PHE A 616 6.65 18.85 -10.91
CA PHE A 616 6.93 19.71 -9.75
C PHE A 616 7.77 19.06 -8.64
N TRP A 617 8.21 17.81 -8.76
CA TRP A 617 9.05 17.17 -7.73
C TRP A 617 10.35 17.93 -7.43
N GLN A 618 10.96 18.58 -8.41
CA GLN A 618 12.14 19.43 -8.22
C GLN A 618 11.89 20.63 -7.29
N ARG A 619 10.64 21.15 -7.23
CA ARG A 619 10.23 22.18 -6.25
C ARG A 619 10.06 21.59 -4.86
N LEU A 620 9.31 20.49 -4.75
CA LEU A 620 9.06 19.82 -3.47
C LEU A 620 10.35 19.32 -2.83
N ARG A 621 11.25 18.73 -3.63
CA ARG A 621 12.56 18.26 -3.22
C ARG A 621 13.37 19.39 -2.56
N HIS A 622 13.34 20.60 -3.10
CA HIS A 622 14.06 21.76 -2.56
C HIS A 622 13.59 22.17 -1.15
N LEU A 623 12.36 21.80 -0.75
CA LEU A 623 11.84 22.07 0.59
C LEU A 623 12.32 21.06 1.65
N VAL A 624 12.83 19.90 1.23
CA VAL A 624 13.15 18.75 2.12
C VAL A 624 14.55 18.16 1.91
N MET A 625 15.28 18.60 0.89
CA MET A 625 16.63 18.15 0.54
C MET A 625 17.40 19.29 -0.13
N SER A 626 18.73 19.26 -0.02
CA SER A 626 19.60 20.22 -0.70
C SER A 626 19.34 20.28 -2.21
N PRO A 627 19.44 21.48 -2.83
CA PRO A 627 19.32 21.65 -4.28
C PRO A 627 20.35 20.80 -5.02
N ARG A 628 20.00 20.37 -6.22
CA ARG A 628 20.89 19.65 -7.12
C ARG A 628 21.50 20.65 -8.10
N MET A 629 22.81 20.84 -8.08
CA MET A 629 23.48 21.91 -8.84
C MET A 629 23.97 21.42 -10.19
N VAL A 630 23.48 22.00 -11.27
CA VAL A 630 23.73 21.53 -12.64
C VAL A 630 24.43 22.59 -13.48
N PHE A 631 25.33 22.15 -14.35
CA PHE A 631 25.88 23.00 -15.39
C PHE A 631 25.01 22.93 -16.64
N MET A 632 24.55 24.10 -17.08
CA MET A 632 23.90 24.35 -18.36
C MET A 632 24.56 25.60 -18.95
N ASP A 633 25.28 25.42 -20.06
CA ASP A 633 26.05 26.43 -20.78
C ASP A 633 25.40 27.83 -20.82
N ARG A 634 24.18 27.97 -21.34
CA ARG A 634 23.49 29.28 -21.49
C ARG A 634 23.18 29.99 -20.16
N LEU A 635 23.13 29.24 -19.05
CA LEU A 635 22.83 29.80 -17.72
C LEU A 635 24.10 30.00 -16.88
N CYS A 636 25.12 29.17 -17.08
CA CYS A 636 26.34 29.17 -16.26
C CYS A 636 27.47 30.02 -16.87
N ILE A 637 27.50 30.13 -18.20
CA ILE A 637 28.39 31.03 -18.94
C ILE A 637 27.66 32.36 -19.17
N SER A 638 28.33 33.47 -18.85
CA SER A 638 27.80 34.82 -19.11
C SER A 638 27.46 34.98 -20.60
N GLN A 639 26.27 35.52 -20.88
CA GLN A 639 25.80 35.81 -22.23
C GLN A 639 25.89 37.31 -22.56
N SER A 640 25.88 38.18 -21.53
CA SER A 640 25.94 39.64 -21.68
C SER A 640 27.36 40.16 -21.92
N ASN A 641 28.33 39.64 -21.16
CA ASN A 641 29.70 40.15 -21.12
C ASN A 641 30.63 39.28 -22.01
N PRO A 642 31.19 39.82 -23.12
CA PRO A 642 32.00 39.03 -24.06
C PRO A 642 33.25 38.40 -23.44
N GLU A 643 33.90 39.06 -22.49
CA GLU A 643 35.11 38.53 -21.83
C GLU A 643 34.78 37.37 -20.90
N LYS A 644 33.75 37.53 -20.05
CA LYS A 644 33.26 36.46 -19.17
C LYS A 644 32.72 35.28 -19.97
N LYS A 645 32.08 35.55 -21.12
CA LYS A 645 31.66 34.54 -22.09
C LYS A 645 32.87 33.78 -22.65
N LYS A 646 33.90 34.48 -23.13
CA LYS A 646 35.16 33.88 -23.61
C LYS A 646 35.83 33.03 -22.53
N LYS A 647 36.02 33.58 -21.31
CA LYS A 647 36.58 32.83 -20.16
C LYS A 647 35.75 31.60 -19.79
N GLY A 648 34.42 31.69 -19.79
CA GLY A 648 33.54 30.57 -19.50
C GLY A 648 33.58 29.45 -20.55
N ILE A 649 33.68 29.79 -21.84
CA ILE A 649 33.86 28.82 -22.93
C ILE A 649 35.26 28.18 -22.85
N MET A 650 36.31 28.97 -22.63
CA MET A 650 37.67 28.44 -22.46
C MET A 650 37.82 27.58 -21.20
N GLY A 651 37.02 27.81 -20.16
CA GLY A 651 37.00 27.02 -18.92
C GLY A 651 36.15 25.75 -18.95
N LEU A 652 35.58 25.34 -20.10
CA LEU A 652 34.63 24.22 -20.20
C LEU A 652 35.18 22.90 -19.62
N ALA A 653 36.49 22.65 -19.78
CA ALA A 653 37.14 21.48 -19.20
C ALA A 653 37.16 21.49 -17.66
N GLY A 654 37.35 22.67 -17.05
CA GLY A 654 37.24 22.82 -15.60
C GLY A 654 35.83 22.56 -15.08
N PHE A 655 34.78 22.93 -15.81
CA PHE A 655 33.40 22.61 -15.41
C PHE A 655 33.15 21.09 -15.44
N LEU A 656 33.64 20.40 -16.47
CA LEU A 656 33.61 18.94 -16.54
C LEU A 656 34.43 18.30 -15.42
N LYS A 657 35.56 18.89 -15.02
CA LYS A 657 36.40 18.47 -13.89
C LYS A 657 35.69 18.60 -12.54
N LEU A 658 34.92 19.66 -12.32
CA LEU A 658 34.08 19.85 -11.12
C LEU A 658 32.79 19.01 -11.12
N SER A 659 32.38 18.45 -12.26
CA SER A 659 31.10 17.74 -12.40
C SER A 659 31.15 16.26 -11.98
N GLY A 660 30.25 15.84 -11.08
CA GLY A 660 30.16 14.46 -10.59
C GLY A 660 29.62 13.46 -11.60
N ARG A 661 28.82 13.90 -12.58
CA ARG A 661 28.30 13.08 -13.69
C ARG A 661 28.15 13.90 -14.97
N LEU A 662 28.19 13.21 -16.11
CA LEU A 662 27.92 13.77 -17.44
C LEU A 662 26.56 13.25 -17.93
N VAL A 663 25.59 14.14 -18.11
CA VAL A 663 24.24 13.83 -18.59
C VAL A 663 24.13 14.25 -20.05
N VAL A 664 24.18 13.26 -20.94
CA VAL A 664 24.11 13.41 -22.39
C VAL A 664 22.65 13.31 -22.84
N LEU A 665 22.07 14.44 -23.25
CA LEU A 665 20.76 14.50 -23.92
C LEU A 665 20.95 14.15 -25.40
N TRP A 666 20.97 12.85 -25.68
CA TRP A 666 21.34 12.34 -27.00
C TRP A 666 20.21 12.54 -28.03
N SER A 667 20.59 13.06 -29.19
CA SER A 667 19.82 13.11 -30.44
C SER A 667 20.71 12.61 -31.59
N PRO A 668 20.15 12.32 -32.78
CA PRO A 668 20.95 12.02 -33.97
C PRO A 668 21.96 13.11 -34.38
N ARG A 669 21.84 14.34 -33.86
CA ARG A 669 22.78 15.46 -34.11
C ARG A 669 23.91 15.54 -33.08
N TYR A 670 23.86 14.75 -32.01
CA TYR A 670 24.77 14.91 -30.88
C TYR A 670 26.25 14.69 -31.28
N PHE A 671 26.56 13.57 -31.94
CA PHE A 671 27.94 13.27 -32.37
C PHE A 671 28.39 14.08 -33.60
N THR A 672 27.49 14.81 -34.25
CA THR A 672 27.83 15.72 -35.36
C THR A 672 28.18 17.13 -34.87
N ARG A 673 28.32 17.36 -33.56
CA ARG A 673 28.63 18.67 -32.98
C ARG A 673 29.98 18.64 -32.28
N LEU A 674 30.91 19.48 -32.75
CA LEU A 674 32.30 19.53 -32.29
C LEU A 674 32.43 19.72 -30.77
N TRP A 675 31.68 20.66 -30.19
CA TRP A 675 31.69 20.92 -28.74
C TRP A 675 31.16 19.73 -27.91
N CYS A 676 30.12 19.03 -28.37
CA CYS A 676 29.58 17.84 -27.68
C CYS A 676 30.56 16.64 -27.72
N VAL A 677 31.39 16.58 -28.77
CA VAL A 677 32.48 15.61 -28.92
C VAL A 677 33.65 15.98 -27.99
N TYR A 678 33.99 17.27 -27.91
CA TYR A 678 35.00 17.79 -26.99
C TYR A 678 34.67 17.51 -25.51
N GLU A 679 33.41 17.63 -25.10
CA GLU A 679 32.97 17.30 -23.74
C GLU A 679 33.22 15.82 -23.40
N ILE A 680 33.02 14.92 -24.37
CA ILE A 680 33.32 13.49 -24.23
C ILE A 680 34.83 13.24 -24.17
N ALA A 681 35.61 13.86 -25.07
CA ALA A 681 37.07 13.80 -25.08
C ALA A 681 37.66 14.25 -23.74
N THR A 682 37.16 15.36 -23.21
CA THR A 682 37.56 15.92 -21.93
C THR A 682 37.23 14.98 -20.77
N TRP A 683 36.06 14.33 -20.78
CA TRP A 683 35.70 13.35 -19.75
C TRP A 683 36.65 12.14 -19.71
N MET A 684 37.14 11.72 -20.89
CA MET A 684 38.13 10.64 -21.04
C MET A 684 39.53 11.09 -20.57
N HIS A 685 39.98 12.27 -20.99
CA HIS A 685 41.25 12.89 -20.58
C HIS A 685 41.34 13.03 -19.05
N LEU A 686 40.27 13.52 -18.41
CA LEU A 686 40.14 13.64 -16.95
C LEU A 686 40.04 12.27 -16.22
N LYS A 687 40.21 11.14 -16.92
CA LYS A 687 40.09 9.76 -16.43
C LYS A 687 38.79 9.48 -15.67
N LYS A 688 37.70 10.19 -15.98
CA LYS A 688 36.44 10.01 -15.28
C LYS A 688 35.74 8.74 -15.77
N PRO A 689 35.21 7.91 -14.86
CA PRO A 689 34.69 6.60 -15.23
C PRO A 689 33.47 6.75 -16.14
N LEU A 690 33.49 6.05 -17.30
CA LEU A 690 32.36 6.03 -18.24
C LEU A 690 31.03 5.69 -17.54
N SER A 691 31.07 4.91 -16.46
CA SER A 691 29.90 4.52 -15.66
C SER A 691 29.06 5.70 -15.11
N GLN A 692 29.67 6.86 -14.90
CA GLN A 692 29.03 8.13 -14.50
C GLN A 692 28.36 8.87 -15.66
N ILE A 693 28.64 8.51 -16.91
CA ILE A 693 27.95 9.05 -18.08
C ILE A 693 26.54 8.45 -18.17
N ILE A 694 25.54 9.33 -18.19
CA ILE A 694 24.11 9.03 -18.34
C ILE A 694 23.70 9.47 -19.74
N ILE A 695 23.36 8.51 -20.61
CA ILE A 695 22.83 8.80 -21.95
C ILE A 695 21.32 8.72 -21.88
N ALA A 696 20.65 9.83 -22.23
CA ALA A 696 19.20 9.98 -22.23
C ALA A 696 18.74 10.39 -23.63
N PRO A 697 18.26 9.44 -24.46
CA PRO A 697 17.70 9.74 -25.78
C PRO A 697 16.49 10.68 -25.65
N VAL A 698 16.53 11.84 -26.30
CA VAL A 698 15.53 12.91 -26.10
C VAL A 698 14.10 12.45 -26.44
N ALA A 699 13.91 11.62 -27.46
CA ALA A 699 12.59 11.09 -27.81
C ALA A 699 11.98 10.17 -26.73
N GLN A 700 12.77 9.66 -25.77
CA GLN A 700 12.27 8.81 -24.68
C GLN A 700 11.36 9.59 -23.72
N GLY A 701 11.63 10.87 -23.46
CA GLY A 701 10.80 11.71 -22.58
C GLY A 701 9.41 11.96 -23.17
N SER A 702 9.34 12.28 -24.46
CA SER A 702 8.08 12.45 -25.19
C SER A 702 7.28 11.15 -25.28
N PHE A 703 7.95 10.03 -25.59
CA PHE A 703 7.30 8.71 -25.64
C PHE A 703 6.65 8.35 -24.29
N GLY A 704 7.39 8.43 -23.19
CA GLY A 704 6.85 8.10 -21.87
C GLY A 704 5.64 8.98 -21.51
N SER A 705 5.75 10.29 -21.73
CA SER A 705 4.68 11.25 -21.43
C SER A 705 3.41 10.98 -22.24
N LEU A 706 3.53 10.72 -23.54
CA LEU A 706 2.39 10.44 -24.43
C LEU A 706 1.72 9.10 -24.11
N VAL A 707 2.49 8.05 -23.81
CA VAL A 707 1.90 6.77 -23.38
C VAL A 707 1.11 6.95 -22.08
N LEU A 708 1.65 7.67 -21.11
CA LEU A 708 1.00 7.86 -19.81
C LEU A 708 -0.29 8.68 -19.94
N CYS A 709 -0.28 9.76 -20.72
CA CYS A 709 -1.50 10.54 -21.00
C CYS A 709 -2.53 9.71 -21.79
N GLY A 710 -2.08 8.91 -22.76
CA GLY A 710 -2.94 8.04 -23.54
C GLY A 710 -3.57 6.92 -22.71
N VAL A 711 -2.78 6.14 -21.99
CA VAL A 711 -3.29 5.05 -21.14
C VAL A 711 -4.17 5.61 -20.00
N TRP A 712 -3.93 6.83 -19.52
CA TRP A 712 -4.88 7.54 -18.65
C TRP A 712 -6.21 7.85 -19.34
N LEU A 713 -6.19 8.42 -20.55
CA LEU A 713 -7.41 8.70 -21.31
C LEU A 713 -8.20 7.40 -21.58
N VAL A 714 -7.54 6.31 -22.00
CA VAL A 714 -8.17 4.98 -22.10
C VAL A 714 -8.81 4.58 -20.76
N THR A 715 -8.12 4.80 -19.65
CA THR A 715 -8.61 4.41 -18.32
C THR A 715 -9.82 5.26 -17.88
N VAL A 716 -9.84 6.56 -18.18
CA VAL A 716 -11.01 7.43 -17.95
C VAL A 716 -12.17 7.01 -18.85
N LEU A 717 -11.92 6.76 -20.14
CA LEU A 717 -12.93 6.27 -21.07
C LEU A 717 -13.49 4.91 -20.64
N MET A 718 -12.67 3.97 -20.18
CA MET A 718 -13.10 2.70 -19.57
C MET A 718 -14.01 2.92 -18.37
N THR A 719 -13.62 3.87 -17.52
CA THR A 719 -14.33 4.22 -16.28
C THR A 719 -15.70 4.86 -16.56
N LEU A 720 -15.82 5.62 -17.66
CA LEU A 720 -17.08 6.18 -18.17
C LEU A 720 -17.91 5.15 -18.98
N ALA A 721 -17.27 4.32 -19.79
CA ALA A 721 -17.91 3.33 -20.65
C ALA A 721 -18.43 2.10 -19.88
N ALA A 722 -18.02 1.91 -18.62
CA ALA A 722 -18.55 0.88 -17.73
C ALA A 722 -20.07 0.99 -17.47
N THR A 723 -20.73 2.06 -17.94
CA THR A 723 -22.18 2.24 -17.92
C THR A 723 -22.90 1.65 -19.15
N ILE A 724 -22.17 1.07 -20.12
CA ILE A 724 -22.75 0.48 -21.34
C ILE A 724 -23.22 -0.94 -21.05
N GLU A 725 -24.49 -1.24 -21.33
CA GLU A 725 -25.10 -2.56 -21.04
C GLU A 725 -24.69 -3.66 -22.03
N SER A 726 -24.36 -3.34 -23.28
CA SER A 726 -23.86 -4.32 -24.27
C SER A 726 -22.35 -4.51 -24.15
N TRP A 727 -21.94 -5.75 -23.88
CA TRP A 727 -20.54 -6.15 -23.89
C TRP A 727 -19.90 -6.02 -25.27
N GLU A 728 -20.59 -6.36 -26.36
CA GLU A 728 -20.01 -6.25 -27.70
C GLU A 728 -19.72 -4.79 -28.06
N LEU A 729 -20.65 -3.88 -27.74
CA LEU A 729 -20.48 -2.45 -27.95
C LEU A 729 -19.35 -1.88 -27.07
N TYR A 730 -19.29 -2.29 -25.80
CA TYR A 730 -18.21 -1.91 -24.89
C TYR A 730 -16.84 -2.39 -25.39
N ALA A 731 -16.71 -3.66 -25.80
CA ALA A 731 -15.46 -4.23 -26.29
C ALA A 731 -15.00 -3.57 -27.60
N LEU A 732 -15.95 -3.26 -28.50
CA LEU A 732 -15.68 -2.54 -29.75
C LEU A 732 -15.19 -1.11 -29.48
N ILE A 733 -15.90 -0.34 -28.65
CA ILE A 733 -15.53 1.03 -28.27
C ILE A 733 -14.17 1.04 -27.57
N LEU A 734 -13.92 0.09 -26.66
CA LEU A 734 -12.67 -0.04 -25.93
C LEU A 734 -11.50 -0.34 -26.88
N GLY A 735 -11.63 -1.36 -27.73
CA GLY A 735 -10.59 -1.72 -28.67
C GLY A 735 -10.28 -0.57 -29.64
N PHE A 736 -11.32 0.10 -30.17
CA PHE A 736 -11.15 1.30 -30.99
C PHE A 736 -10.46 2.44 -30.24
N ALA A 737 -10.87 2.75 -29.01
CA ALA A 737 -10.26 3.80 -28.19
C ALA A 737 -8.78 3.50 -27.86
N ILE A 738 -8.44 2.26 -27.46
CA ILE A 738 -7.05 1.83 -27.27
C ILE A 738 -6.26 2.02 -28.57
N THR A 739 -6.82 1.59 -29.71
CA THR A 739 -6.16 1.75 -31.02
C THR A 739 -5.90 3.21 -31.34
N CYS A 740 -6.92 4.08 -31.36
CA CYS A 740 -6.75 5.50 -31.66
C CYS A 740 -5.75 6.20 -30.73
N ILE A 741 -5.79 5.87 -29.43
CA ILE A 741 -4.93 6.49 -28.43
C ILE A 741 -3.48 5.97 -28.53
N MET A 742 -3.26 4.71 -28.90
CA MET A 742 -1.92 4.16 -29.10
C MET A 742 -1.25 4.63 -30.39
N ALA A 743 -1.98 5.22 -31.35
CA ALA A 743 -1.42 5.72 -32.61
C ALA A 743 -0.32 6.77 -32.42
N GLY A 744 -0.56 7.78 -31.57
CA GLY A 744 0.42 8.83 -31.25
C GLY A 744 1.71 8.29 -30.61
N PRO A 745 1.61 7.54 -29.50
CA PRO A 745 2.75 6.83 -28.91
C PRO A 745 3.48 5.91 -29.90
N LEU A 746 2.77 5.14 -30.72
CA LEU A 746 3.37 4.22 -31.71
C LEU A 746 4.19 4.99 -32.76
N HIS A 747 3.68 6.12 -33.24
CA HIS A 747 4.41 7.00 -34.16
C HIS A 747 5.69 7.56 -33.51
N VAL A 748 5.63 7.98 -32.24
CA VAL A 748 6.81 8.46 -31.50
C VAL A 748 7.79 7.32 -31.17
N VAL A 749 7.33 6.08 -30.93
CA VAL A 749 8.20 4.90 -30.82
C VAL A 749 8.94 4.65 -32.12
N ARG A 750 8.27 4.74 -33.27
CA ARG A 750 8.92 4.56 -34.58
C ARG A 750 10.02 5.58 -34.81
N HIS A 751 9.79 6.85 -34.49
CA HIS A 751 10.83 7.88 -34.48
C HIS A 751 11.99 7.55 -33.50
N LEU A 752 11.70 7.20 -32.25
CA LEU A 752 12.73 6.82 -31.27
C LEU A 752 13.54 5.58 -31.72
N VAL A 753 12.90 4.57 -32.31
CA VAL A 753 13.55 3.36 -32.83
C VAL A 753 14.40 3.67 -34.07
N ARG A 754 13.95 4.58 -34.94
CA ARG A 754 14.72 5.09 -36.08
C ARG A 754 15.98 5.83 -35.60
N ASP A 755 15.84 6.73 -34.64
CA ASP A 755 16.98 7.46 -34.06
C ASP A 755 17.96 6.48 -33.41
N LEU A 756 17.48 5.57 -32.55
CA LEU A 756 18.30 4.54 -31.90
C LEU A 756 18.96 3.55 -32.87
N ARG A 757 18.44 3.39 -34.10
CA ARG A 757 19.09 2.64 -35.18
C ARG A 757 20.22 3.44 -35.85
N GLN A 758 20.11 4.75 -35.93
CA GLN A 758 21.19 5.61 -36.45
C GLN A 758 22.39 5.64 -35.51
N MET A 759 22.17 5.57 -34.19
CA MET A 759 23.22 5.57 -33.16
C MET A 759 24.41 4.61 -33.45
N PRO A 760 24.25 3.28 -33.63
CA PRO A 760 25.38 2.40 -33.94
C PRO A 760 26.08 2.71 -35.28
N ILE A 761 25.34 3.20 -36.28
CA ILE A 761 25.91 3.58 -37.59
C ILE A 761 26.75 4.85 -37.44
N GLN A 762 26.21 5.86 -36.77
CA GLN A 762 26.86 7.12 -36.46
C GLN A 762 28.13 6.93 -35.61
N ILE A 763 28.10 6.00 -34.65
CA ILE A 763 29.27 5.65 -33.83
C ILE A 763 30.33 4.93 -34.66
N LYS A 764 29.94 3.95 -35.49
CA LYS A 764 30.89 3.19 -36.32
C LYS A 764 31.58 4.09 -37.35
N ASN A 765 30.83 5.01 -37.95
CA ASN A 765 31.31 5.95 -38.94
C ASN A 765 31.77 7.28 -38.31
N PHE A 766 31.92 7.35 -36.98
CA PHE A 766 32.28 8.59 -36.30
C PHE A 766 33.69 9.02 -36.68
N THR A 767 33.83 10.25 -37.18
CA THR A 767 35.11 10.94 -37.31
C THR A 767 35.04 12.32 -36.66
N PHE A 768 36.13 12.71 -36.00
CA PHE A 768 36.27 14.05 -35.43
C PHE A 768 36.22 15.15 -36.51
N LEU A 769 36.80 14.90 -37.69
CA LEU A 769 36.86 15.85 -38.80
C LEU A 769 35.47 16.22 -39.34
N GLU A 770 34.53 15.28 -39.42
CA GLU A 770 33.17 15.53 -39.91
C GLU A 770 32.25 16.24 -38.88
N SER A 771 32.70 16.39 -37.62
CA SER A 771 31.91 17.09 -36.60
C SER A 771 31.80 18.60 -36.90
N GLN A 772 30.60 19.17 -36.74
CA GLN A 772 30.28 20.54 -37.16
C GLN A 772 30.60 21.57 -36.06
N CYS A 773 31.25 22.65 -36.47
CA CYS A 773 31.58 23.86 -35.70
C CYS A 773 30.69 25.03 -36.11
N PHE A 774 30.33 25.91 -35.17
CA PHE A 774 29.54 27.12 -35.49
C PHE A 774 30.37 28.13 -36.28
N CYS A 775 31.64 28.35 -35.89
CA CYS A 775 32.53 29.23 -36.63
C CYS A 775 32.65 28.82 -38.11
N CYS A 776 32.72 27.52 -38.39
CA CYS A 776 32.85 26.96 -39.72
C CYS A 776 31.58 27.15 -40.58
N SER A 777 30.38 27.13 -39.98
CA SER A 777 29.13 27.33 -40.72
C SER A 777 28.85 28.79 -41.07
N GLU A 778 29.36 29.72 -40.27
CA GLU A 778 29.24 31.17 -40.48
C GLU A 778 30.47 31.78 -41.18
N ASN A 779 31.26 30.98 -41.91
CA ASN A 779 32.48 31.40 -42.61
C ASN A 779 33.51 32.15 -41.72
N HIS A 780 33.62 31.76 -40.46
CA HIS A 780 34.45 32.38 -39.42
C HIS A 780 34.10 33.84 -39.12
N LEU A 781 32.82 34.22 -39.27
CA LEU A 781 32.29 35.52 -38.90
C LEU A 781 31.20 35.38 -37.82
N SER A 782 31.20 36.28 -36.84
CA SER A 782 30.09 36.48 -35.89
C SER A 782 29.82 37.98 -35.77
N ASP A 783 28.59 38.40 -36.03
CA ASP A 783 28.18 39.82 -36.02
C ASP A 783 29.11 40.72 -36.86
N GLY A 784 29.57 40.19 -38.02
CA GLY A 784 30.50 40.85 -38.94
C GLY A 784 31.97 40.88 -38.51
N ARG A 785 32.34 40.30 -37.37
CA ARG A 785 33.72 40.24 -36.86
C ARG A 785 34.34 38.86 -37.10
N PRO A 786 35.64 38.77 -37.46
CA PRO A 786 36.33 37.49 -37.60
C PRO A 786 36.42 36.78 -36.24
N ILE A 787 36.14 35.48 -36.24
CA ILE A 787 36.24 34.61 -35.06
C ILE A 787 37.22 33.46 -35.31
N PRO A 788 37.95 33.02 -34.27
CA PRO A 788 38.89 31.90 -34.36
C PRO A 788 38.16 30.58 -34.67
N CYS A 789 38.88 29.63 -35.25
CA CYS A 789 38.34 28.33 -35.60
C CYS A 789 38.25 27.41 -34.37
N ASP A 790 37.02 27.10 -33.92
CA ASP A 790 36.75 26.11 -32.87
C ASP A 790 37.45 24.76 -33.13
N ARG A 791 37.54 24.35 -34.41
CA ARG A 791 38.16 23.06 -34.79
C ARG A 791 39.64 23.04 -34.49
N ASP A 792 40.35 24.12 -34.80
CA ASP A 792 41.81 24.17 -34.65
C ASP A 792 42.15 24.13 -33.16
N ILE A 793 41.49 24.97 -32.37
CA ILE A 793 41.59 25.01 -30.89
C ILE A 793 41.35 23.63 -30.26
N ILE A 794 40.33 22.89 -30.72
CA ILE A 794 40.00 21.56 -30.19
C ILE A 794 40.97 20.49 -30.72
N SER A 795 41.45 20.62 -31.96
CA SER A 795 42.45 19.72 -32.55
C SER A 795 43.77 19.76 -31.77
N ASP A 796 44.24 20.96 -31.45
CA ASP A 796 45.45 21.18 -30.65
C ASP A 796 45.32 20.58 -29.25
N LYS A 797 44.12 20.64 -28.65
CA LYS A 797 43.85 20.00 -27.35
C LYS A 797 43.79 18.47 -27.46
N LEU A 798 43.23 17.91 -28.53
CA LEU A 798 43.30 16.47 -28.75
C LEU A 798 44.76 16.01 -28.90
N GLU A 799 45.59 16.74 -29.64
CA GLU A 799 47.02 16.43 -29.78
C GLU A 799 47.78 16.57 -28.45
N ALA A 800 47.49 17.61 -27.65
CA ALA A 800 48.07 17.75 -26.32
C ALA A 800 47.66 16.63 -25.33
N TRP A 801 46.41 16.14 -25.41
CA TRP A 801 45.87 15.13 -24.48
C TRP A 801 46.13 13.69 -24.88
N PHE A 802 46.09 13.40 -26.18
CA PHE A 802 46.17 12.03 -26.72
C PHE A 802 47.33 11.82 -27.70
N GLY A 803 48.06 12.87 -28.07
CA GLY A 803 49.22 12.79 -28.97
C GLY A 803 50.44 12.11 -28.35
N PRO A 804 51.51 11.85 -29.14
CA PRO A 804 52.72 11.16 -28.66
C PRO A 804 53.40 11.89 -27.49
N SER A 805 53.28 13.22 -27.46
CA SER A 805 53.86 14.12 -26.46
C SER A 805 53.06 14.24 -25.16
N SER A 806 51.85 13.66 -25.11
CA SER A 806 51.01 13.66 -23.90
C SER A 806 51.68 12.91 -22.75
N SER A 807 51.28 13.19 -21.50
CA SER A 807 51.75 12.41 -20.35
C SER A 807 51.42 10.94 -20.55
N GLY A 808 52.43 10.11 -20.88
CA GLY A 808 52.25 8.85 -21.61
C GLY A 808 51.27 7.86 -20.98
N VAL A 809 51.00 7.98 -19.68
CA VAL A 809 49.99 7.21 -18.93
C VAL A 809 48.59 7.31 -19.55
N ILE A 810 48.14 8.48 -20.04
CA ILE A 810 46.78 8.62 -20.62
C ILE A 810 46.68 7.87 -21.95
N ARG A 811 47.63 8.13 -22.86
CA ARG A 811 47.72 7.45 -24.16
C ARG A 811 47.91 5.93 -23.98
N GLN A 812 48.68 5.49 -22.98
CA GLN A 812 48.84 4.08 -22.62
C GLN A 812 47.56 3.44 -22.05
N ASP A 813 46.85 4.11 -21.14
CA ASP A 813 45.61 3.59 -20.56
C ASP A 813 44.53 3.44 -21.65
N MET A 814 44.33 4.47 -22.49
CA MET A 814 43.40 4.40 -23.63
C MET A 814 43.82 3.34 -24.65
N ALA A 815 45.10 3.28 -25.04
CA ALA A 815 45.60 2.26 -25.96
C ALA A 815 45.43 0.83 -25.38
N LYS A 816 45.55 0.66 -24.06
CA LYS A 816 45.34 -0.62 -23.37
C LYS A 816 43.87 -1.03 -23.33
N GLU A 817 42.95 -0.10 -23.02
CA GLU A 817 41.51 -0.37 -23.12
C GLU A 817 41.09 -0.68 -24.57
N LEU A 818 41.61 0.09 -25.52
CA LEU A 818 41.37 -0.10 -26.95
C LEU A 818 41.94 -1.44 -27.42
N TYR A 819 43.16 -1.82 -27.03
CA TYR A 819 43.75 -3.14 -27.32
C TYR A 819 42.87 -4.28 -26.78
N VAL A 820 42.33 -4.16 -25.57
CA VAL A 820 41.41 -5.14 -24.97
C VAL A 820 40.03 -5.19 -25.67
N ALA A 821 39.60 -4.11 -26.31
CA ALA A 821 38.43 -4.11 -27.19
C ALA A 821 38.75 -4.76 -28.55
N LEU A 822 39.79 -4.29 -29.21
CA LEU A 822 40.25 -4.72 -30.55
C LEU A 822 40.67 -6.18 -30.62
N SER A 823 41.25 -6.73 -29.54
CA SER A 823 41.56 -8.17 -29.43
C SER A 823 40.31 -9.06 -29.51
N LYS A 824 39.10 -8.48 -29.41
CA LYS A 824 37.81 -9.17 -29.56
C LYS A 824 37.12 -8.89 -30.90
N SER A 825 37.53 -7.86 -31.65
CA SER A 825 36.98 -7.49 -32.96
C SER A 825 37.89 -7.86 -34.14
N ASN A 826 38.95 -8.66 -33.89
CA ASN A 826 39.89 -9.18 -34.89
C ASN A 826 40.63 -8.10 -35.72
N THR A 827 40.64 -6.85 -35.21
CA THR A 827 41.16 -5.67 -35.90
C THR A 827 42.46 -5.23 -35.22
N ARG A 828 43.53 -4.95 -35.98
CA ARG A 828 44.84 -4.56 -35.40
C ARG A 828 44.91 -3.06 -35.07
N MET A 829 45.79 -2.70 -34.14
CA MET A 829 46.30 -1.32 -34.02
C MET A 829 47.39 -1.09 -35.07
N THR A 830 47.41 0.09 -35.68
CA THR A 830 48.53 0.55 -36.51
C THR A 830 49.52 1.33 -35.66
N ALA A 831 50.82 1.10 -35.85
CA ALA A 831 51.84 1.91 -35.22
C ALA A 831 51.84 3.31 -35.88
N GLY A 832 51.79 4.37 -35.07
CA GLY A 832 51.81 5.76 -35.56
C GLY A 832 50.45 6.46 -35.71
N GLU A 833 49.36 5.94 -35.13
CA GLU A 833 48.06 6.64 -35.09
C GLU A 833 48.19 8.06 -34.47
N SER A 834 47.60 9.05 -35.13
CA SER A 834 47.51 10.43 -34.62
C SER A 834 46.64 10.50 -33.35
N ALA A 835 46.69 11.61 -32.61
CA ALA A 835 45.79 11.79 -31.47
C ALA A 835 44.30 11.72 -31.87
N GLN A 836 43.97 12.26 -33.04
CA GLN A 836 42.62 12.25 -33.58
C GLN A 836 42.19 10.83 -33.97
N ASP A 837 43.06 10.04 -34.61
CA ASP A 837 42.76 8.64 -34.95
C ASP A 837 42.54 7.78 -33.71
N LEU A 838 43.41 7.92 -32.71
CA LEU A 838 43.30 7.20 -31.44
C LEU A 838 41.97 7.54 -30.73
N PHE A 839 41.60 8.82 -30.72
CA PHE A 839 40.31 9.27 -30.17
C PHE A 839 39.12 8.74 -30.98
N ASN A 840 39.15 8.83 -32.32
CA ASN A 840 38.12 8.28 -33.21
C ASN A 840 37.89 6.78 -32.93
N ARG A 841 38.97 5.99 -32.88
CA ARG A 841 38.90 4.55 -32.59
C ARG A 841 38.39 4.26 -31.18
N TYR A 842 38.78 5.05 -30.17
CA TYR A 842 38.25 4.88 -28.82
C TYR A 842 36.74 5.19 -28.76
N VAL A 843 36.27 6.21 -29.48
CA VAL A 843 34.84 6.52 -29.60
C VAL A 843 34.08 5.39 -30.30
N GLN A 844 34.60 4.87 -31.41
CA GLN A 844 34.01 3.79 -32.21
C GLN A 844 33.92 2.47 -31.41
N GLU A 845 35.05 2.00 -30.86
CA GLU A 845 35.19 0.63 -30.32
C GLU A 845 34.93 0.53 -28.82
N VAL A 846 35.39 1.50 -28.01
CA VAL A 846 35.30 1.42 -26.53
C VAL A 846 34.05 2.14 -26.03
N PHE A 847 33.94 3.44 -26.31
CA PHE A 847 32.78 4.23 -25.90
C PHE A 847 31.50 3.77 -26.60
N GLY A 848 31.58 3.44 -27.90
CA GLY A 848 30.48 2.90 -28.69
C GLY A 848 29.88 1.64 -28.09
N HIS A 849 30.70 0.65 -27.75
CA HIS A 849 30.25 -0.55 -27.05
C HIS A 849 29.63 -0.26 -25.67
N TYR A 850 30.19 0.69 -24.92
CA TYR A 850 29.61 1.13 -23.65
C TYR A 850 28.22 1.78 -23.84
N LEU A 851 28.10 2.68 -24.82
CA LEU A 851 26.89 3.44 -25.14
C LEU A 851 25.76 2.51 -25.57
N LEU A 852 26.00 1.65 -26.56
CA LEU A 852 25.04 0.66 -27.06
C LEU A 852 24.60 -0.31 -25.96
N ARG A 853 25.49 -0.70 -25.04
CA ARG A 853 25.15 -1.54 -23.88
C ARG A 853 24.32 -0.81 -22.82
N LYS A 854 24.51 0.51 -22.63
CA LYS A 854 23.76 1.33 -21.65
C LYS A 854 22.38 1.73 -22.16
N VAL A 855 22.29 2.18 -23.41
CA VAL A 855 21.04 2.54 -24.07
C VAL A 855 20.20 1.28 -24.31
N GLY A 856 20.84 0.18 -24.70
CA GLY A 856 20.19 -0.99 -25.26
C GLY A 856 20.04 -0.81 -26.78
N GLY A 857 19.78 -1.91 -27.50
CA GLY A 857 19.40 -1.83 -28.91
C GLY A 857 18.00 -1.21 -29.09
N SER A 858 17.37 -1.48 -30.24
CA SER A 858 16.00 -1.05 -30.59
C SER A 858 14.87 -1.58 -29.69
N GLN A 859 15.18 -2.11 -28.49
CA GLN A 859 14.24 -2.78 -27.60
C GLN A 859 13.85 -1.89 -26.40
N VAL A 860 12.56 -1.65 -26.22
CA VAL A 860 12.00 -0.95 -25.06
C VAL A 860 12.29 -1.73 -23.78
N LYS A 861 12.88 -1.06 -22.78
CA LYS A 861 13.20 -1.65 -21.46
C LYS A 861 11.95 -2.03 -20.68
N TYR A 862 11.96 -3.15 -19.97
CA TYR A 862 10.83 -3.63 -19.15
C TYR A 862 10.39 -2.59 -18.11
N SER A 863 11.35 -1.87 -17.52
CA SER A 863 11.05 -0.78 -16.57
C SER A 863 10.27 0.39 -17.19
N LEU A 864 10.46 0.68 -18.49
CA LEU A 864 9.71 1.71 -19.21
C LEU A 864 8.34 1.18 -19.64
N ALA A 865 8.27 -0.07 -20.08
CA ALA A 865 6.99 -0.75 -20.35
C ALA A 865 6.12 -0.88 -19.09
N MET A 866 6.73 -1.07 -17.91
CA MET A 866 6.02 -1.09 -16.62
C MET A 866 5.57 0.30 -16.15
N ALA A 867 6.32 1.36 -16.46
CA ALA A 867 5.84 2.71 -16.23
C ALA A 867 4.58 3.01 -17.07
N ALA A 868 4.54 2.54 -18.32
CA ALA A 868 3.38 2.66 -19.19
C ALA A 868 2.10 1.98 -18.67
N THR A 869 2.19 0.97 -17.80
CA THR A 869 1.02 0.27 -17.26
C THR A 869 0.41 0.94 -16.03
N LEU A 870 1.00 2.01 -15.52
CA LEU A 870 0.58 2.63 -14.25
C LEU A 870 -0.90 3.03 -14.18
N PRO A 871 -1.53 3.61 -15.22
CA PRO A 871 -2.95 3.94 -15.13
C PRO A 871 -3.83 2.68 -15.03
N ALA A 872 -3.43 1.57 -15.65
CA ALA A 872 -4.09 0.27 -15.46
C ALA A 872 -3.88 -0.29 -14.04
N CYS A 873 -2.70 -0.10 -13.43
CA CYS A 873 -2.50 -0.42 -12.00
C CYS A 873 -3.47 0.38 -11.11
N PHE A 874 -3.70 1.66 -11.44
CA PHE A 874 -4.58 2.54 -10.68
C PHE A 874 -6.06 2.18 -10.86
N TYR A 875 -6.46 1.75 -12.06
CA TYR A 875 -7.78 1.17 -12.34
C TYR A 875 -8.06 -0.09 -11.51
N ILE A 876 -7.05 -0.94 -11.31
CA ILE A 876 -7.20 -2.13 -10.45
C ILE A 876 -7.38 -1.70 -8.97
N CYS A 877 -6.74 -0.62 -8.54
CA CYS A 877 -6.99 -0.06 -7.20
C CYS A 877 -8.46 0.37 -7.04
N ASP A 878 -9.07 0.93 -8.09
CA ASP A 878 -10.51 1.22 -8.11
C ASP A 878 -11.42 -0.02 -8.10
N ARG A 879 -10.87 -1.22 -8.38
CA ARG A 879 -11.60 -2.49 -8.23
C ARG A 879 -11.38 -3.15 -6.86
N PHE A 880 -10.61 -2.57 -5.93
CA PHE A 880 -10.43 -3.12 -4.58
C PHE A 880 -11.73 -3.27 -3.79
N HIS A 881 -12.75 -2.43 -4.04
CA HIS A 881 -14.05 -2.62 -3.39
C HIS A 881 -14.74 -3.93 -3.80
N LEU A 882 -14.41 -4.52 -4.96
CA LEU A 882 -14.96 -5.81 -5.39
C LEU A 882 -14.52 -6.98 -4.50
N LEU A 883 -13.32 -6.89 -3.89
CA LEU A 883 -12.85 -7.86 -2.90
C LEU A 883 -13.74 -7.91 -1.64
N SER A 884 -14.60 -6.91 -1.46
CA SER A 884 -15.54 -6.81 -0.35
C SER A 884 -17.00 -7.10 -0.74
N THR A 885 -17.31 -7.22 -2.02
CA THR A 885 -18.67 -7.52 -2.52
C THR A 885 -18.78 -8.93 -3.10
N LEU A 886 -17.70 -9.44 -3.71
CA LEU A 886 -17.67 -10.77 -4.32
C LEU A 886 -17.30 -11.86 -3.30
N PRO A 887 -17.77 -13.11 -3.48
CA PRO A 887 -17.26 -14.25 -2.73
C PRO A 887 -15.77 -14.49 -3.02
N VAL A 888 -15.06 -15.12 -2.08
CA VAL A 888 -13.58 -15.25 -2.11
C VAL A 888 -13.05 -15.89 -3.41
N GLY A 889 -13.69 -16.94 -3.92
CA GLY A 889 -13.27 -17.62 -5.16
C GLY A 889 -13.33 -16.71 -6.40
N PRO A 890 -14.50 -16.17 -6.78
CA PRO A 890 -14.64 -15.17 -7.84
C PRO A 890 -13.75 -13.94 -7.66
N GLY A 891 -13.62 -13.43 -6.42
CA GLY A 891 -12.74 -12.30 -6.10
C GLY A 891 -11.26 -12.60 -6.38
N LEU A 892 -10.79 -13.80 -6.04
CA LEU A 892 -9.43 -14.25 -6.37
C LEU A 892 -9.23 -14.39 -7.88
N ARG A 893 -10.15 -15.03 -8.61
CA ARG A 893 -10.09 -15.15 -10.08
C ARG A 893 -9.97 -13.78 -10.75
N LEU A 894 -10.81 -12.83 -10.35
CA LEU A 894 -10.79 -11.46 -10.87
C LEU A 894 -9.48 -10.72 -10.49
N THR A 895 -8.91 -11.00 -9.33
CA THR A 895 -7.61 -10.44 -8.91
C THR A 895 -6.46 -10.96 -9.77
N PHE A 896 -6.41 -12.27 -10.05
CA PHE A 896 -5.39 -12.87 -10.91
C PHE A 896 -5.49 -12.37 -12.36
N PHE A 897 -6.72 -12.28 -12.89
CA PHE A 897 -7.02 -11.65 -14.18
C PHE A 897 -6.44 -10.22 -14.25
N TYR A 898 -6.76 -9.35 -13.28
CA TYR A 898 -6.26 -7.99 -13.28
C TYR A 898 -4.73 -7.91 -13.10
N ALA A 899 -4.13 -8.79 -12.30
CA ALA A 899 -2.68 -8.86 -12.15
C ALA A 899 -1.99 -9.29 -13.46
N SER A 900 -2.54 -10.24 -14.22
CA SER A 900 -1.96 -10.71 -15.48
C SER A 900 -2.05 -9.65 -16.59
N VAL A 901 -3.17 -8.91 -16.64
CA VAL A 901 -3.34 -7.72 -17.51
C VAL A 901 -2.18 -6.73 -17.32
N VAL A 902 -1.87 -6.37 -16.06
CA VAL A 902 -0.85 -5.37 -15.75
C VAL A 902 0.58 -5.88 -15.86
N PHE A 903 0.91 -7.01 -15.25
CA PHE A 903 2.33 -7.44 -15.12
C PHE A 903 2.85 -8.25 -16.31
N ALA A 904 1.95 -8.79 -17.15
CA ALA A 904 2.29 -9.60 -18.30
C ALA A 904 1.78 -9.00 -19.63
N PHE A 905 0.48 -8.76 -19.77
CA PHE A 905 -0.08 -8.32 -21.06
C PHE A 905 0.37 -6.94 -21.51
N PHE A 906 0.20 -5.88 -20.73
CA PHE A 906 0.63 -4.55 -21.17
C PHE A 906 2.14 -4.50 -21.53
N PRO A 907 3.06 -5.14 -20.79
CA PRO A 907 4.44 -5.29 -21.22
C PRO A 907 4.63 -6.04 -22.54
N VAL A 908 3.91 -7.16 -22.74
CA VAL A 908 3.89 -7.87 -24.04
C VAL A 908 3.38 -6.95 -25.15
N LEU A 909 2.29 -6.22 -24.92
CA LEU A 909 1.67 -5.30 -25.87
C LEU A 909 2.65 -4.19 -26.29
N VAL A 910 3.31 -3.53 -25.33
CA VAL A 910 4.34 -2.50 -25.60
C VAL A 910 5.52 -3.11 -26.38
N ARG A 911 5.97 -4.31 -26.01
CA ARG A 911 7.12 -4.95 -26.67
C ARG A 911 6.82 -5.45 -28.08
N SER A 912 5.61 -5.98 -28.29
CA SER A 912 5.08 -6.40 -29.60
C SER A 912 4.79 -5.19 -30.48
N SER A 913 4.24 -4.10 -29.94
CA SER A 913 4.09 -2.81 -30.66
C SER A 913 5.44 -2.34 -31.22
N SER A 914 6.47 -2.32 -30.37
CA SER A 914 7.84 -1.98 -30.75
C SER A 914 8.45 -2.98 -31.76
N GLY A 915 8.11 -4.27 -31.66
CA GLY A 915 8.54 -5.29 -32.61
C GLY A 915 7.87 -5.17 -33.99
N ILE A 916 6.56 -4.91 -34.03
CA ILE A 916 5.78 -4.66 -35.25
C ILE A 916 6.26 -3.38 -35.93
N ALA A 917 6.43 -2.29 -35.17
CA ALA A 917 7.05 -1.05 -35.63
C ALA A 917 8.42 -1.30 -36.29
N HIS A 918 9.30 -2.04 -35.61
CA HIS A 918 10.62 -2.39 -36.11
C HIS A 918 10.59 -3.28 -37.37
N LEU A 919 9.68 -4.24 -37.44
CA LEU A 919 9.48 -5.11 -38.60
C LEU A 919 8.97 -4.31 -39.79
N ALA A 920 8.00 -3.42 -39.57
CA ALA A 920 7.46 -2.57 -40.62
C ALA A 920 8.54 -1.60 -41.14
N ASP A 921 9.28 -0.92 -40.26
CA ASP A 921 10.42 -0.06 -40.63
C ASP A 921 11.56 -0.84 -41.33
N TYR A 922 11.68 -2.15 -41.11
CA TYR A 922 12.64 -3.01 -41.81
C TYR A 922 12.14 -3.39 -43.21
N LEU A 923 10.92 -3.91 -43.32
CA LEU A 923 10.33 -4.36 -44.59
C LEU A 923 10.15 -3.21 -45.60
N PHE A 924 9.87 -2.00 -45.09
CA PHE A 924 9.56 -0.84 -45.91
C PHE A 924 10.75 0.11 -46.12
N GLY A 925 11.82 -0.02 -45.32
CA GLY A 925 13.01 0.82 -45.40
C GLY A 925 12.84 2.21 -44.77
N ILE A 926 13.96 2.92 -44.61
CA ILE A 926 13.99 4.27 -44.05
C ILE A 926 13.45 5.25 -45.10
N ARG A 927 12.23 5.76 -44.88
CA ARG A 927 11.51 6.62 -45.84
C ARG A 927 11.54 8.09 -45.42
N GLU A 928 11.64 8.98 -46.41
CA GLU A 928 11.54 10.44 -46.20
C GLU A 928 10.14 11.01 -46.53
N ARG A 929 9.36 10.29 -47.35
CA ARG A 929 8.01 10.71 -47.74
C ARG A 929 7.01 10.51 -46.58
N LYS A 930 6.52 11.62 -46.01
CA LYS A 930 5.58 11.65 -44.86
C LYS A 930 4.35 10.75 -45.00
N LEU A 931 3.70 10.75 -46.17
CA LEU A 931 2.52 9.91 -46.45
C LEU A 931 2.83 8.41 -46.25
N LEU A 932 4.02 8.00 -46.68
CA LEU A 932 4.43 6.61 -46.68
C LEU A 932 4.83 6.15 -45.26
N ASP A 933 5.33 7.06 -44.42
CA ASP A 933 5.54 6.83 -42.99
C ASP A 933 4.22 6.77 -42.20
N PHE A 934 3.22 7.57 -42.59
CA PHE A 934 1.87 7.48 -42.04
C PHE A 934 1.21 6.12 -42.35
N LEU A 935 1.30 5.65 -43.60
CA LEU A 935 0.77 4.33 -44.00
C LEU A 935 1.41 3.18 -43.19
N VAL A 936 2.72 3.22 -42.94
CA VAL A 936 3.40 2.22 -42.11
C VAL A 936 2.94 2.30 -40.64
N THR A 937 2.64 3.50 -40.13
CA THR A 937 2.00 3.66 -38.80
C THR A 937 0.64 3.00 -38.78
N LEU A 938 -0.19 3.18 -39.81
CA LEU A 938 -1.52 2.59 -39.92
C LEU A 938 -1.48 1.05 -39.97
N VAL A 939 -0.57 0.45 -40.74
CA VAL A 939 -0.39 -1.01 -40.78
C VAL A 939 0.04 -1.56 -39.40
N ALA A 940 1.00 -0.90 -38.74
CA ALA A 940 1.43 -1.28 -37.40
C ALA A 940 0.29 -1.12 -36.37
N LEU A 941 -0.57 -0.12 -36.56
CA LEU A 941 -1.74 0.15 -35.73
C LEU A 941 -2.83 -0.92 -35.87
N LEU A 942 -3.11 -1.38 -37.10
CA LEU A 942 -4.06 -2.47 -37.36
C LEU A 942 -3.57 -3.80 -36.76
N ALA A 943 -2.28 -4.11 -36.88
CA ALA A 943 -1.70 -5.29 -36.25
C ALA A 943 -1.76 -5.21 -34.70
N LEU A 944 -1.56 -4.02 -34.14
CA LEU A 944 -1.71 -3.77 -32.71
C LEU A 944 -3.17 -3.91 -32.24
N ALA A 945 -4.12 -3.38 -33.02
CA ALA A 945 -5.55 -3.53 -32.77
C ALA A 945 -5.95 -5.00 -32.74
N ALA A 946 -5.62 -5.76 -33.79
CA ALA A 946 -5.90 -7.19 -33.87
C ALA A 946 -5.30 -7.97 -32.67
N THR A 947 -4.05 -7.68 -32.31
CA THR A 947 -3.40 -8.29 -31.13
C THR A 947 -4.16 -7.97 -29.83
N THR A 948 -4.63 -6.72 -29.69
CA THR A 948 -5.39 -6.27 -28.51
C THR A 948 -6.75 -6.94 -28.42
N PHE A 949 -7.51 -6.96 -29.53
CA PHE A 949 -8.83 -7.60 -29.60
C PHE A 949 -8.76 -9.11 -29.34
N SER A 950 -7.82 -9.83 -29.97
CA SER A 950 -7.64 -11.27 -29.73
C SER A 950 -7.31 -11.57 -28.27
N TRP A 951 -6.54 -10.72 -27.59
CA TRP A 951 -6.19 -10.93 -26.19
C TRP A 951 -7.34 -10.57 -25.23
N LEU A 952 -8.06 -9.47 -25.47
CA LEU A 952 -9.29 -9.14 -24.74
C LEU A 952 -10.31 -10.29 -24.82
N PHE A 953 -10.50 -10.86 -26.01
CA PHE A 953 -11.39 -12.01 -26.23
C PHE A 953 -10.95 -13.25 -25.46
N VAL A 954 -9.67 -13.65 -25.56
CA VAL A 954 -9.14 -14.82 -24.82
C VAL A 954 -9.31 -14.64 -23.31
N MET A 955 -9.05 -13.45 -22.79
CA MET A 955 -9.09 -13.19 -21.35
C MET A 955 -10.51 -13.14 -20.81
N ASP A 956 -11.42 -12.46 -21.50
CA ASP A 956 -12.86 -12.49 -21.19
C ASP A 956 -13.40 -13.92 -21.21
N TYR A 957 -13.07 -14.70 -22.25
CA TYR A 957 -13.39 -16.12 -22.33
C TYR A 957 -12.90 -16.91 -21.11
N THR A 958 -11.65 -16.70 -20.66
CA THR A 958 -11.13 -17.40 -19.47
C THR A 958 -11.76 -16.95 -18.14
N LEU A 959 -12.30 -15.73 -18.05
CA LEU A 959 -13.00 -15.25 -16.87
C LEU A 959 -14.46 -15.76 -16.86
N PHE A 960 -15.09 -15.81 -18.02
CA PHE A 960 -16.43 -16.36 -18.24
C PHE A 960 -16.50 -17.88 -18.02
N HIS A 961 -15.46 -18.63 -18.40
CA HIS A 961 -15.44 -20.09 -18.28
C HIS A 961 -15.52 -20.57 -16.82
N GLU A 962 -16.26 -21.65 -16.57
CA GLU A 962 -16.43 -22.21 -15.21
C GLU A 962 -15.11 -22.79 -14.67
N GLU A 963 -14.42 -23.59 -15.49
CA GLU A 963 -13.13 -24.19 -15.15
C GLU A 963 -11.99 -23.17 -15.04
N VAL A 964 -11.37 -23.12 -13.85
CA VAL A 964 -10.22 -22.24 -13.55
C VAL A 964 -8.95 -22.63 -14.34
N ALA A 965 -8.87 -23.85 -14.86
CA ALA A 965 -7.72 -24.36 -15.60
C ALA A 965 -7.38 -23.50 -16.83
N TYR A 966 -8.38 -23.05 -17.60
CA TYR A 966 -8.17 -22.20 -18.77
C TYR A 966 -7.54 -20.84 -18.40
N GLN A 967 -7.99 -20.24 -17.30
CA GLN A 967 -7.41 -18.99 -16.78
C GLN A 967 -5.94 -19.20 -16.38
N VAL A 968 -5.63 -20.26 -15.62
CA VAL A 968 -4.25 -20.58 -15.20
C VAL A 968 -3.34 -20.84 -16.40
N LEU A 969 -3.81 -21.56 -17.43
CA LEU A 969 -3.04 -21.81 -18.65
C LEU A 969 -2.77 -20.52 -19.43
N ALA A 970 -3.77 -19.65 -19.59
CA ALA A 970 -3.62 -18.38 -20.29
C ALA A 970 -2.69 -17.41 -19.54
N GLU A 971 -2.73 -17.40 -18.21
CA GLU A 971 -1.81 -16.64 -17.36
C GLU A 971 -0.37 -17.17 -17.47
N ILE A 972 -0.17 -18.49 -17.38
CA ILE A 972 1.16 -19.12 -17.58
C ILE A 972 1.72 -18.80 -18.97
N ALA A 973 0.91 -18.89 -20.02
CA ALA A 973 1.32 -18.56 -21.38
C ALA A 973 1.73 -17.09 -21.51
N THR A 974 0.93 -16.15 -20.98
CA THR A 974 1.19 -14.71 -21.07
C THR A 974 2.43 -14.31 -20.25
N VAL A 975 2.61 -14.86 -19.04
CA VAL A 975 3.81 -14.65 -18.22
C VAL A 975 5.06 -15.25 -18.89
N SER A 976 4.96 -16.45 -19.47
CA SER A 976 6.07 -17.09 -20.18
C SER A 976 6.49 -16.29 -21.41
N LEU A 977 5.53 -15.78 -22.19
CA LEU A 977 5.79 -14.88 -23.32
C LEU A 977 6.44 -13.56 -22.86
N THR A 978 5.99 -13.00 -21.74
CA THR A 978 6.61 -11.80 -21.14
C THR A 978 8.07 -12.07 -20.78
N VAL A 979 8.34 -13.18 -20.08
CA VAL A 979 9.70 -13.57 -19.68
C VAL A 979 10.58 -13.84 -20.90
N PHE A 980 10.05 -14.46 -21.96
CA PHE A 980 10.75 -14.69 -23.21
C PHE A 980 11.12 -13.39 -23.93
N LEU A 981 10.15 -12.47 -24.09
CA LEU A 981 10.33 -11.19 -24.76
C LEU A 981 11.30 -10.24 -24.03
N TYR A 982 11.41 -10.36 -22.70
CA TYR A 982 12.31 -9.57 -21.85
C TYR A 982 13.49 -10.37 -21.27
N ARG A 983 13.79 -11.55 -21.84
CA ARG A 983 14.78 -12.52 -21.30
C ARG A 983 16.16 -11.91 -21.05
N THR A 984 16.62 -11.05 -21.96
CA THR A 984 17.92 -10.39 -21.92
C THR A 984 18.06 -9.46 -20.71
N GLU A 985 17.02 -8.70 -20.37
CA GLU A 985 17.01 -7.79 -19.23
C GLU A 985 16.75 -8.51 -17.91
N LEU A 986 15.77 -9.41 -17.86
CA LEU A 986 15.36 -10.10 -16.62
C LEU A 986 16.49 -10.99 -16.08
N VAL A 987 17.18 -11.73 -16.95
CA VAL A 987 18.34 -12.56 -16.57
C VAL A 987 19.50 -11.67 -16.10
N CYS A 988 19.75 -10.53 -16.74
CA CYS A 988 20.77 -9.57 -16.29
C CYS A 988 20.44 -8.98 -14.91
N CYS A 989 19.18 -8.61 -14.66
CA CYS A 989 18.72 -8.11 -13.37
C CYS A 989 18.91 -9.15 -12.25
N HIS A 990 18.55 -10.42 -12.51
CA HIS A 990 18.74 -11.52 -11.57
C HIS A 990 20.24 -11.75 -11.27
N LYS A 991 21.10 -11.86 -12.29
CA LYS A 991 22.56 -12.00 -12.12
C LYS A 991 23.14 -10.82 -11.32
N ARG A 992 22.73 -9.59 -11.60
CA ARG A 992 23.21 -8.37 -10.91
C ARG A 992 22.78 -8.33 -9.43
N LYS A 993 21.53 -8.70 -9.12
CA LYS A 993 21.06 -8.85 -7.72
C LYS A 993 21.80 -9.97 -6.97
N ARG A 994 22.11 -11.10 -7.64
CA ARG A 994 22.90 -12.20 -7.04
C ARG A 994 24.32 -11.73 -6.73
N LEU A 995 24.98 -11.04 -7.66
CA LEU A 995 26.32 -10.48 -7.47
C LEU A 995 26.35 -9.41 -6.36
N SER A 996 25.37 -8.49 -6.31
CA SER A 996 25.33 -7.47 -5.24
C SER A 996 25.08 -8.07 -3.85
N ARG A 997 24.29 -9.15 -3.73
CA ARG A 997 24.14 -9.91 -2.48
C ARG A 997 25.44 -10.62 -2.07
N LEU A 998 26.21 -11.15 -3.03
CA LEU A 998 27.51 -11.75 -2.77
C LEU A 998 28.54 -10.70 -2.31
N ALA A 999 28.60 -9.55 -2.98
CA ALA A 999 29.48 -8.43 -2.60
C ALA A 999 29.14 -7.84 -1.21
N ARG A 1000 27.84 -7.73 -0.87
CA ARG A 1000 27.42 -7.35 0.49
C ARG A 1000 27.78 -8.40 1.54
N ARG A 1001 27.81 -9.69 1.19
CA ARG A 1001 28.24 -10.78 2.09
C ARG A 1001 29.75 -10.85 2.28
N SER A 1002 30.57 -10.43 1.31
CA SER A 1002 32.02 -10.31 1.50
C SER A 1002 32.40 -9.07 2.32
N THR A 1003 31.74 -7.93 2.09
CA THR A 1003 31.97 -6.70 2.87
C THR A 1003 31.46 -6.81 4.30
N ALA A 1004 30.30 -7.43 4.55
CA ALA A 1004 29.80 -7.66 5.92
C ALA A 1004 30.64 -8.64 6.76
N LYS A 1005 31.72 -9.22 6.21
CA LYS A 1005 32.65 -10.11 6.92
C LYS A 1005 34.02 -9.49 7.22
N ARG A 1006 34.26 -8.20 6.92
CA ARG A 1006 35.52 -7.50 7.25
C ARG A 1006 35.25 -6.11 7.84
N PHE A 1007 35.58 -5.91 9.13
CA PHE A 1007 36.21 -4.72 9.71
C PHE A 1007 36.46 -4.97 11.23
N PRO A 1008 37.45 -4.32 11.89
CA PRO A 1008 38.55 -3.51 11.34
C PRO A 1008 39.94 -3.87 11.93
N SER A 1009 40.90 -4.32 11.09
CA SER A 1009 42.34 -4.07 11.25
C SER A 1009 43.18 -4.83 10.20
N ARG A 1010 43.58 -4.16 9.11
CA ARG A 1010 44.84 -4.38 8.36
C ARG A 1010 44.91 -3.43 7.17
N GLN A 1011 46.14 -3.00 6.86
CA GLN A 1011 46.45 -2.10 5.75
C GLN A 1011 46.19 -2.75 4.37
N PRO A 1012 46.00 -1.96 3.30
CA PRO A 1012 45.72 -2.48 1.97
C PRO A 1012 47.00 -2.89 1.23
N SER A 1013 47.30 -4.19 1.20
CA SER A 1013 48.39 -4.75 0.40
C SER A 1013 48.05 -6.14 -0.14
N ASP A 1014 47.25 -6.20 -1.22
CA ASP A 1014 47.35 -7.27 -2.23
C ASP A 1014 46.42 -7.03 -3.45
N PRO A 1015 46.94 -6.86 -4.68
CA PRO A 1015 46.11 -6.64 -5.88
C PRO A 1015 45.55 -7.94 -6.51
N ILE A 1016 45.75 -9.10 -5.87
CA ILE A 1016 45.53 -10.41 -6.51
C ILE A 1016 44.06 -10.90 -6.45
N GLU A 1017 43.27 -10.53 -5.42
CA GLU A 1017 41.88 -11.01 -5.30
C GLU A 1017 40.92 -10.43 -6.36
N ASP A 1018 41.09 -9.16 -6.76
CA ASP A 1018 40.21 -8.51 -7.76
C ASP A 1018 40.32 -9.17 -9.15
N SER A 1019 41.49 -9.72 -9.49
CA SER A 1019 41.71 -10.45 -10.75
C SER A 1019 40.71 -11.60 -10.96
N ARG A 1020 40.33 -12.32 -9.88
CA ARG A 1020 39.40 -13.46 -9.94
C ARG A 1020 37.95 -13.04 -10.07
N VAL A 1021 37.59 -11.84 -9.59
CA VAL A 1021 36.27 -11.23 -9.79
C VAL A 1021 36.15 -10.71 -11.22
N LEU A 1022 37.17 -10.01 -11.71
CA LEU A 1022 37.28 -9.52 -13.08
C LEU A 1022 37.27 -10.67 -14.11
N ALA A 1023 37.98 -11.77 -13.86
CA ALA A 1023 37.96 -12.96 -14.72
C ALA A 1023 36.59 -13.67 -14.77
N LYS A 1024 35.79 -13.61 -13.69
CA LYS A 1024 34.39 -14.08 -13.71
C LYS A 1024 33.46 -13.12 -14.45
N LEU A 1025 33.76 -11.82 -14.46
CA LEU A 1025 33.05 -10.83 -15.27
C LEU A 1025 33.37 -10.96 -16.77
N SER A 1026 34.62 -11.26 -17.14
CA SER A 1026 35.04 -11.44 -18.55
C SER A 1026 34.45 -12.72 -19.19
N LYS A 1027 34.37 -13.84 -18.46
CA LYS A 1027 33.63 -15.03 -18.92
C LYS A 1027 32.12 -14.77 -19.14
N CYS A 1028 31.57 -13.71 -18.53
CA CYS A 1028 30.20 -13.30 -18.80
C CYS A 1028 30.07 -12.39 -20.04
N SER A 1029 31.16 -11.82 -20.58
CA SER A 1029 31.11 -10.98 -21.79
C SER A 1029 31.14 -11.76 -23.10
N SER A 1030 31.85 -12.90 -23.19
CA SER A 1030 31.88 -13.71 -24.42
C SER A 1030 30.50 -14.27 -24.80
N TRP A 1031 29.71 -14.67 -23.81
CA TRP A 1031 28.32 -15.12 -23.99
C TRP A 1031 27.33 -14.01 -24.38
N GLN A 1032 27.70 -12.73 -24.21
CA GLN A 1032 26.88 -11.60 -24.70
C GLN A 1032 27.20 -11.23 -26.15
N GLN A 1033 28.42 -11.49 -26.63
CA GLN A 1033 28.77 -11.23 -28.03
C GLN A 1033 28.08 -12.21 -29.00
N SER A 1034 27.95 -13.49 -28.64
CA SER A 1034 27.28 -14.51 -29.47
C SER A 1034 25.78 -14.33 -29.64
N THR A 1035 25.13 -13.49 -28.82
CA THR A 1035 23.68 -13.21 -28.87
C THR A 1035 23.35 -11.84 -29.48
N LEU A 1036 24.36 -11.03 -29.80
CA LEU A 1036 24.20 -9.76 -30.54
C LEU A 1036 24.45 -9.91 -32.05
N SER A 1037 24.96 -11.07 -32.49
CA SER A 1037 25.22 -11.39 -33.90
C SER A 1037 24.14 -12.26 -34.55
N GLU A 1038 22.90 -12.26 -34.04
CA GLU A 1038 21.77 -12.96 -34.68
C GLU A 1038 21.47 -12.33 -36.05
N ARG A 1039 22.08 -12.88 -37.12
CA ARG A 1039 21.56 -12.73 -38.49
C ARG A 1039 20.11 -13.23 -38.50
N PRO A 1040 19.19 -12.62 -39.29
CA PRO A 1040 17.81 -13.08 -39.35
C PRO A 1040 17.77 -14.56 -39.80
N PRO A 1041 16.82 -15.36 -39.28
CA PRO A 1041 16.70 -16.76 -39.68
C PRO A 1041 16.43 -16.85 -41.18
N GLN A 1042 17.26 -17.61 -41.90
CA GLN A 1042 16.96 -17.97 -43.29
C GLN A 1042 15.67 -18.80 -43.32
N ILE A 1043 14.59 -18.22 -43.83
CA ILE A 1043 13.30 -18.88 -43.96
C ILE A 1043 13.43 -19.97 -45.05
N ARG A 1044 13.48 -21.23 -44.63
CA ARG A 1044 13.39 -22.38 -45.55
C ARG A 1044 11.92 -22.67 -45.84
N LEU A 1045 11.46 -22.35 -47.04
CA LEU A 1045 10.23 -22.86 -47.62
C LEU A 1045 10.57 -23.97 -48.62
N GLY A 1046 9.94 -25.14 -48.49
CA GLY A 1046 9.97 -26.18 -49.53
C GLY A 1046 11.33 -26.81 -49.87
N GLY A 1047 12.29 -26.82 -48.94
CA GLY A 1047 13.53 -27.60 -49.08
C GLY A 1047 14.59 -27.06 -50.07
N LYS A 1048 14.38 -25.89 -50.69
CA LYS A 1048 15.39 -25.20 -51.52
C LYS A 1048 15.84 -23.90 -50.85
N THR A 1049 17.16 -23.71 -50.74
CA THR A 1049 17.75 -22.41 -50.40
C THR A 1049 17.65 -21.48 -51.60
N LEU A 1050 17.01 -20.32 -51.41
CA LEU A 1050 17.12 -19.21 -52.37
C LEU A 1050 18.58 -18.71 -52.41
N PRO A 1051 19.14 -18.44 -53.61
CA PRO A 1051 20.48 -17.87 -53.73
C PRO A 1051 20.53 -16.44 -53.18
N ASP A 1052 21.72 -16.00 -52.78
CA ASP A 1052 21.95 -14.69 -52.20
C ASP A 1052 21.75 -13.58 -53.24
N LEU A 1053 20.67 -12.81 -53.10
CA LEU A 1053 20.28 -11.76 -54.05
C LEU A 1053 21.16 -10.50 -53.97
N SER A 1054 22.20 -10.48 -53.15
CA SER A 1054 23.15 -9.35 -53.05
C SER A 1054 23.98 -9.10 -54.32
N ASN A 1055 24.07 -10.09 -55.23
CA ASN A 1055 25.02 -10.08 -56.35
C ASN A 1055 24.37 -9.96 -57.75
N VAL A 1056 23.07 -9.68 -57.86
CA VAL A 1056 22.41 -9.47 -59.16
C VAL A 1056 21.49 -8.24 -59.13
N LEU A 1057 22.07 -7.08 -59.41
CA LEU A 1057 21.52 -6.06 -60.31
C LEU A 1057 22.53 -4.90 -60.50
N PRO A 1058 23.02 -4.63 -61.73
CA PRO A 1058 23.90 -3.50 -62.02
C PRO A 1058 23.11 -2.21 -62.30
N ASN A 1059 23.86 -1.10 -62.40
CA ASN A 1059 23.40 0.27 -62.64
C ASN A 1059 22.39 0.47 -63.80
N THR A 1060 21.18 0.96 -63.48
CA THR A 1060 20.37 1.97 -64.22
C THR A 1060 19.26 2.45 -63.25
N VAL A 1061 19.24 3.71 -62.79
CA VAL A 1061 18.67 4.92 -63.42
C VAL A 1061 17.14 4.87 -63.63
N ALA A 1062 16.44 5.73 -62.85
CA ALA A 1062 15.10 6.32 -63.03
C ALA A 1062 13.88 5.44 -63.41
N ASP A 1063 12.96 5.24 -62.46
CA ASP A 1063 11.66 5.97 -62.37
C ASP A 1063 11.00 5.78 -60.98
#